data_AF-A0A341AKH2-F1
#
_entry.id   AF-A0A341AKH2-F1
#
_cell.length_a   1.000
_cell.length_b   1.000
_cell.length_c   1.000
_cell.angle_alpha   90.00
_cell.angle_beta   90.00
_cell.angle_gamma   90.00
#
_symmetry.space_group_name_H-M   'P 1'
#
loop_
_entity.id
_entity.type
_entity.pdbx_description
1 polymer ?
#
loop_
_entity_poly.entity_id
_entity_poly.type
_entity_poly.pdbx_seq_one_letter_code
_entity_poly.pdbx_strand_id
1 'polypeptide(L)'
;MRGCTLLGTLLCALSWLLPPAAPGLPAQPLARRHDSRDPVRGAEFDRIYNGVVSLSTENIYSFNYTSQPGQVNAVRVYVNSSSENLDYPVLVVVRQQKEVLSWQVPLLFQGLYQRSYNYQEVSRTLCPSEATNETGPLEQLIFVDVASMAPLGAQYRLLVTKIKHFQLQTNVAFHFTASPSQPQYFLYKFPEDVESVIIKVVSEMAYPCSVVSVQNIMKKDFPGEQFYVVFVIKPEDYACGGSFFIQEKENQTWNLQRAKNLKVTIVPSIKGSVYVKSILLSFLIFFSFYLGCLFVAFVHYIRFQRKSIDGSFGSSDGSGNTSVSHPIAASTPEESNYGAIDESSSSPGRQTSSSDGRQPCQSDTDSSVEESDFDTMPDIESDKNVIRTKMFLYLSDLSRKDRRIVSKKYKIYFWNIITIAVFYALPVIQLVITYQTIVNVTGNQDICYYNFLCAHPWGVLSAFNNILSNLGHMLLGCLFLLIVLRRDILHRRALEAKDIFAMEYGIPKHFGLFYAMGIALMTEGVLSACYHVCPNYSNFQFDTSFMYIIAGLCMLKLYQTRHPDINASAYAAYISFALVITLTVLGVVFGKNDLWLFWVIFSAIHILASLALSTQIYYMGRFKIDVSDTDLGIFRRAAMVFYTDCIQQCSRPLYMDRMVLLIVGNLVNWSFALFGLIYRPRDFASYMLGIFICNLLLYLAFYVIMKLRSSEKILLIPLFCIVATAAVWAAALYFFFQNLSSWEGTPAESREKNRECILLDFFDDHDIWHFLSATALFFSFLVLLTLDDDLDVVRRDQIPVF
;
A
#
# COMPACT_ATOMS: atom_id res chain seq x y z
N MET A 1 -26.45 -26.10 36.54
CA MET A 1 -26.07 -25.22 37.67
C MET A 1 -27.34 -24.53 38.14
N ARG A 2 -27.92 -24.69 39.34
CA ARG A 2 -27.45 -25.07 40.69
C ARG A 2 -28.48 -25.99 41.39
N GLY A 3 -27.99 -26.87 42.28
CA GLY A 3 -28.72 -27.72 43.26
C GLY A 3 -28.76 -29.20 42.84
N CYS A 4 -27.85 -30.11 43.21
CA CYS A 4 -27.37 -30.54 44.54
C CYS A 4 -28.53 -30.85 45.51
N THR A 5 -29.02 -32.09 45.66
CA THR A 5 -28.45 -33.33 46.28
C THR A 5 -29.07 -33.58 47.65
N LEU A 6 -29.84 -34.66 47.83
CA LEU A 6 -29.40 -35.84 48.60
C LEU A 6 -30.50 -36.93 48.64
N LEU A 7 -30.04 -38.17 48.47
CA LEU A 7 -30.53 -39.46 49.01
C LEU A 7 -31.68 -39.37 50.02
N GLY A 8 -32.71 -40.21 49.98
CA GLY A 8 -32.68 -41.64 49.75
C GLY A 8 -33.40 -42.32 50.92
N THR A 9 -34.02 -43.47 50.65
CA THR A 9 -34.77 -44.34 51.58
C THR A 9 -36.23 -43.95 51.85
N LEU A 10 -37.14 -44.69 51.21
CA LEU A 10 -38.44 -45.19 51.67
C LEU A 10 -39.42 -45.21 50.50
N LEU A 11 -39.47 -46.35 49.80
CA LEU A 11 -40.68 -46.99 49.26
C LEU A 11 -40.27 -48.22 48.42
N CYS A 12 -39.48 -49.10 49.03
CA CYS A 12 -39.34 -50.50 48.60
C CYS A 12 -40.20 -51.35 49.55
N ALA A 13 -41.50 -51.45 49.29
CA ALA A 13 -42.36 -52.53 49.78
C ALA A 13 -43.75 -52.35 49.17
N LEU A 14 -44.06 -53.09 48.10
CA LEU A 14 -45.40 -53.60 47.73
C LEU A 14 -45.44 -53.91 46.22
N SER A 15 -44.84 -55.01 45.78
CA SER A 15 -45.29 -55.74 44.57
C SER A 15 -44.69 -57.15 44.54
N TRP A 16 -44.88 -57.93 45.61
CA TRP A 16 -44.78 -59.38 45.55
C TRP A 16 -46.19 -59.92 45.74
N LEU A 17 -46.80 -60.38 44.65
CA LEU A 17 -47.89 -61.36 44.58
C LEU A 17 -48.34 -61.43 43.11
N LEU A 18 -47.82 -62.41 42.35
CA LEU A 18 -48.51 -63.25 41.35
C LEU A 18 -47.47 -64.08 40.55
N PRO A 19 -47.81 -65.32 40.11
CA PRO A 19 -46.87 -66.42 39.85
C PRO A 19 -46.35 -66.51 38.40
N PRO A 20 -45.31 -67.33 38.12
CA PRO A 20 -44.58 -67.31 36.85
C PRO A 20 -45.30 -68.11 35.76
N ALA A 21 -45.33 -67.56 34.54
CA ALA A 21 -45.74 -68.26 33.32
C ALA A 21 -44.51 -68.77 32.55
N ALA A 22 -44.61 -70.00 32.03
CA ALA A 22 -43.56 -70.81 31.42
C ALA A 22 -42.97 -70.23 30.10
N PRO A 23 -41.75 -70.65 29.69
CA PRO A 23 -41.10 -70.15 28.49
C PRO A 23 -41.62 -70.84 27.22
N GLY A 24 -42.19 -70.06 26.30
CA GLY A 24 -42.53 -70.50 24.93
C GLY A 24 -41.32 -70.44 24.00
N LEU A 25 -41.17 -71.47 23.15
CA LEU A 25 -40.12 -71.63 22.14
C LEU A 25 -40.05 -70.45 21.13
N PRO A 26 -38.87 -70.20 20.53
CA PRO A 26 -38.70 -69.20 19.49
C PRO A 26 -39.38 -69.63 18.18
N ALA A 27 -40.34 -68.83 17.71
CA ALA A 27 -40.93 -68.98 16.38
C ALA A 27 -39.91 -68.51 15.32
N GLN A 28 -39.62 -69.37 14.35
CA GLN A 28 -38.86 -69.03 13.14
C GLN A 28 -39.54 -67.89 12.35
N PRO A 29 -38.77 -67.00 11.68
CA PRO A 29 -39.36 -65.96 10.85
C PRO A 29 -40.01 -66.59 9.61
N LEU A 30 -41.32 -66.37 9.47
CA LEU A 30 -42.07 -66.66 8.26
C LEU A 30 -41.46 -65.90 7.07
N ALA A 31 -41.07 -66.65 6.04
CA ALA A 31 -40.66 -66.13 4.75
C ALA A 31 -41.71 -65.16 4.20
N ARG A 32 -41.31 -63.90 3.95
CA ARG A 32 -42.16 -62.89 3.29
C ARG A 32 -42.39 -63.33 1.85
N ARG A 33 -43.65 -63.62 1.55
CA ARG A 33 -44.20 -63.84 0.21
C ARG A 33 -43.95 -62.57 -0.62
N HIS A 34 -43.38 -62.73 -1.81
CA HIS A 34 -43.15 -61.63 -2.75
C HIS A 34 -44.51 -61.14 -3.27
N ASP A 35 -44.97 -60.00 -2.78
CA ASP A 35 -46.14 -59.31 -3.31
C ASP A 35 -45.68 -58.43 -4.49
N SER A 36 -46.26 -58.63 -5.66
CA SER A 36 -45.83 -57.98 -6.92
C SER A 36 -46.41 -56.56 -7.09
N ARG A 37 -46.56 -55.83 -5.99
CA ARG A 37 -47.08 -54.44 -5.93
C ARG A 37 -46.36 -53.57 -4.89
N ASP A 38 -45.09 -53.84 -4.61
CA ASP A 38 -44.25 -52.85 -3.92
C ASP A 38 -43.77 -51.81 -4.97
N PRO A 39 -44.16 -50.52 -4.87
CA PRO A 39 -43.69 -49.48 -5.78
C PRO A 39 -42.19 -49.15 -5.57
N VAL A 40 -41.60 -49.66 -4.49
CA VAL A 40 -40.21 -49.40 -4.09
C VAL A 40 -39.31 -50.56 -4.49
N ARG A 41 -38.39 -50.32 -5.43
CA ARG A 41 -37.39 -51.31 -5.85
C ARG A 41 -36.16 -51.19 -4.98
N GLY A 42 -35.78 -52.28 -4.30
CA GLY A 42 -34.46 -52.39 -3.66
C GLY A 42 -33.35 -52.21 -4.70
N ALA A 43 -32.44 -51.28 -4.46
CA ALA A 43 -31.39 -50.89 -5.38
C ALA A 43 -30.01 -50.99 -4.74
N GLU A 44 -29.02 -51.26 -5.58
CA GLU A 44 -27.61 -51.41 -5.23
C GLU A 44 -26.85 -50.16 -5.69
N PHE A 45 -25.86 -49.75 -4.89
CA PHE A 45 -24.96 -48.66 -5.26
C PHE A 45 -24.06 -49.07 -6.43
N ASP A 46 -23.55 -48.08 -7.15
CA ASP A 46 -22.60 -48.22 -8.27
C ASP A 46 -23.16 -49.03 -9.46
N ARG A 47 -24.49 -49.19 -9.52
CA ARG A 47 -25.23 -49.81 -10.62
C ARG A 47 -26.04 -48.78 -11.40
N ILE A 48 -26.04 -48.89 -12.73
CA ILE A 48 -26.82 -48.04 -13.62
C ILE A 48 -28.23 -48.62 -13.78
N TYR A 49 -29.24 -47.79 -13.54
CA TYR A 49 -30.66 -48.09 -13.72
C TYR A 49 -31.21 -47.29 -14.91
N ASN A 50 -31.63 -47.99 -15.95
CA ASN A 50 -32.31 -47.37 -17.09
C ASN A 50 -33.82 -47.57 -16.93
N GLY A 51 -34.60 -46.51 -17.11
CA GLY A 51 -36.05 -46.56 -16.98
C GLY A 51 -36.78 -45.57 -17.87
N VAL A 52 -38.12 -45.70 -17.89
CA VAL A 52 -39.03 -44.77 -18.56
C VAL A 52 -40.05 -44.28 -17.53
N VAL A 53 -40.30 -42.97 -17.52
CA VAL A 53 -41.31 -42.33 -16.66
C VAL A 53 -42.28 -41.52 -17.50
N SER A 54 -43.54 -41.46 -17.10
CA SER A 54 -44.63 -40.78 -17.82
C SER A 54 -45.69 -40.33 -16.82
N LEU A 55 -46.74 -39.66 -17.32
CA LEU A 55 -47.87 -39.23 -16.50
C LEU A 55 -48.47 -40.36 -15.62
N SER A 56 -48.39 -41.61 -16.07
CA SER A 56 -48.91 -42.78 -15.36
C SER A 56 -47.85 -43.65 -14.69
N THR A 57 -46.56 -43.36 -14.89
CA THR A 57 -45.45 -44.23 -14.50
C THR A 57 -44.36 -43.44 -13.76
N GLU A 58 -44.23 -43.70 -12.47
CA GLU A 58 -43.12 -43.25 -11.62
C GLU A 58 -42.23 -44.45 -11.24
N ASN A 59 -40.97 -44.20 -10.88
CA ASN A 59 -40.07 -45.24 -10.39
C ASN A 59 -39.39 -44.79 -9.10
N ILE A 60 -39.50 -45.60 -8.05
CA ILE A 60 -38.90 -45.34 -6.74
C ILE A 60 -37.83 -46.40 -6.43
N TYR A 61 -36.61 -45.94 -6.15
CA TYR A 61 -35.48 -46.78 -5.78
C TYR A 61 -35.12 -46.57 -4.31
N SER A 62 -34.93 -47.66 -3.56
CA SER A 62 -34.46 -47.62 -2.18
C SER A 62 -33.00 -48.08 -2.06
N PHE A 63 -32.19 -47.28 -1.40
CA PHE A 63 -30.79 -47.56 -1.12
C PHE A 63 -30.56 -47.54 0.39
N ASN A 64 -29.81 -48.51 0.91
CA ASN A 64 -29.45 -48.57 2.32
C ASN A 64 -27.93 -48.67 2.52
N TYR A 65 -27.41 -47.98 3.53
CA TYR A 65 -26.01 -48.12 3.91
C TYR A 65 -25.80 -47.79 5.38
N THR A 66 -24.76 -48.37 5.96
CA THR A 66 -24.40 -48.14 7.35
C THR A 66 -23.24 -47.15 7.42
N SER A 67 -23.39 -46.10 8.21
CA SER A 67 -22.34 -45.14 8.54
C SER A 67 -21.64 -45.55 9.83
N GLN A 68 -20.31 -45.57 9.83
CA GLN A 68 -19.49 -45.94 11.00
C GLN A 68 -18.98 -44.69 11.72
N PRO A 69 -18.83 -44.72 13.06
CA PRO A 69 -18.24 -43.59 13.79
C PRO A 69 -16.84 -43.23 13.26
N GLY A 70 -16.61 -41.94 13.00
CA GLY A 70 -15.35 -41.44 12.47
C GLY A 70 -15.14 -41.58 10.96
N GLN A 71 -16.08 -42.20 10.23
CA GLN A 71 -16.05 -42.27 8.76
C GLN A 71 -17.19 -41.45 8.15
N VAL A 72 -16.85 -40.44 7.34
CA VAL A 72 -17.85 -39.63 6.62
C VAL A 72 -18.07 -40.21 5.23
N ASN A 73 -19.18 -40.93 5.08
CA ASN A 73 -19.62 -41.48 3.79
C ASN A 73 -20.60 -40.48 3.12
N ALA A 74 -20.29 -40.05 1.90
CA ALA A 74 -21.17 -39.23 1.09
C ALA A 74 -21.72 -40.02 -0.10
N VAL A 75 -22.95 -39.72 -0.52
CA VAL A 75 -23.63 -40.38 -1.63
C VAL A 75 -23.83 -39.39 -2.77
N ARG A 76 -23.53 -39.78 -4.01
CA ARG A 76 -23.74 -38.95 -5.20
C ARG A 76 -24.77 -39.58 -6.11
N VAL A 77 -25.78 -38.80 -6.45
CA VAL A 77 -26.86 -39.19 -7.37
C VAL A 77 -26.60 -38.53 -8.72
N TYR A 78 -26.42 -39.34 -9.76
CA TYR A 78 -26.29 -38.94 -11.15
C TYR A 78 -27.56 -39.33 -11.90
N VAL A 79 -28.13 -38.39 -12.65
CA VAL A 79 -29.27 -38.63 -13.53
C VAL A 79 -29.00 -38.03 -14.90
N ASN A 80 -29.26 -38.81 -15.94
CA ASN A 80 -29.24 -38.39 -17.33
C ASN A 80 -30.62 -38.65 -17.95
N SER A 81 -31.17 -37.69 -18.69
CA SER A 81 -32.43 -37.83 -19.43
C SER A 81 -32.19 -37.56 -20.90
N SER A 82 -32.75 -38.43 -21.77
CA SER A 82 -32.74 -38.20 -23.22
C SER A 82 -33.86 -37.26 -23.68
N SER A 83 -34.72 -36.78 -22.77
CA SER A 83 -35.79 -35.85 -23.09
C SER A 83 -35.24 -34.42 -23.16
N GLU A 84 -35.43 -33.75 -24.29
CA GLU A 84 -35.13 -32.32 -24.47
C GLU A 84 -36.35 -31.43 -24.19
N ASN A 85 -37.51 -32.03 -23.92
CA ASN A 85 -38.75 -31.29 -23.71
C ASN A 85 -38.75 -30.60 -22.35
N LEU A 86 -38.74 -29.26 -22.37
CA LEU A 86 -38.73 -28.42 -21.17
C LEU A 86 -40.10 -28.26 -20.51
N ASP A 87 -41.20 -28.52 -21.22
CA ASP A 87 -42.56 -28.48 -20.67
C ASP A 87 -42.86 -29.71 -19.81
N TYR A 88 -42.18 -30.82 -20.09
CA TYR A 88 -42.33 -32.10 -19.38
C TYR A 88 -40.97 -32.68 -18.95
N PRO A 89 -40.25 -32.02 -18.02
CA PRO A 89 -38.95 -32.52 -17.59
C PRO A 89 -39.08 -33.81 -16.77
N VAL A 90 -37.97 -34.51 -16.59
CA VAL A 90 -37.84 -35.59 -15.61
C VAL A 90 -37.55 -34.96 -14.26
N LEU A 91 -38.44 -35.13 -13.30
CA LEU A 91 -38.27 -34.68 -11.92
C LEU A 91 -37.62 -35.80 -11.09
N VAL A 92 -36.58 -35.44 -10.35
CA VAL A 92 -35.89 -36.33 -9.42
C VAL A 92 -36.09 -35.80 -8.01
N VAL A 93 -36.56 -36.66 -7.10
CA VAL A 93 -36.74 -36.33 -5.68
C VAL A 93 -35.98 -37.34 -4.84
N VAL A 94 -34.99 -36.87 -4.09
CA VAL A 94 -34.20 -37.67 -3.17
C VAL A 94 -34.66 -37.39 -1.75
N ARG A 95 -35.14 -38.43 -1.06
CA ARG A 95 -35.56 -38.36 0.34
C ARG A 95 -34.51 -39.04 1.22
N GLN A 96 -33.94 -38.26 2.15
CA GLN A 96 -33.14 -38.73 3.27
C GLN A 96 -33.98 -38.63 4.56
N GLN A 97 -33.50 -39.22 5.66
CA GLN A 97 -34.24 -39.21 6.93
C GLN A 97 -34.47 -37.80 7.51
N LYS A 98 -33.59 -36.83 7.21
CA LYS A 98 -33.65 -35.46 7.75
C LYS A 98 -33.98 -34.40 6.70
N GLU A 99 -33.84 -34.71 5.40
CA GLU A 99 -33.88 -33.72 4.32
C GLU A 99 -34.46 -34.32 3.04
N VAL A 100 -35.00 -33.46 2.18
CA VAL A 100 -35.47 -33.79 0.84
C VAL A 100 -34.83 -32.84 -0.15
N LEU A 101 -34.24 -33.40 -1.22
CA LEU A 101 -33.63 -32.64 -2.30
C LEU A 101 -34.33 -32.98 -3.60
N SER A 102 -34.66 -31.99 -4.42
CA SER A 102 -35.27 -32.23 -5.73
C SER A 102 -34.66 -31.36 -6.82
N TRP A 103 -34.65 -31.87 -8.04
CA TRP A 103 -34.24 -31.12 -9.24
C TRP A 103 -34.87 -31.73 -10.50
N GLN A 104 -34.90 -30.94 -11.56
CA GLN A 104 -35.39 -31.36 -12.86
C GLN A 104 -34.23 -31.67 -13.83
N VAL A 105 -34.48 -32.57 -14.78
CA VAL A 105 -33.59 -32.92 -15.88
C VAL A 105 -34.38 -32.84 -17.20
N PRO A 106 -33.99 -31.99 -18.17
CA PRO A 106 -32.76 -31.20 -18.19
C PRO A 106 -32.76 -30.04 -17.17
N LEU A 107 -31.60 -29.79 -16.56
CA LEU A 107 -31.39 -28.67 -15.64
C LEU A 107 -31.15 -27.40 -16.44
N LEU A 108 -31.84 -26.32 -16.06
CA LEU A 108 -31.79 -25.04 -16.75
C LEU A 108 -31.04 -24.01 -15.91
N PHE A 109 -30.02 -23.37 -16.50
CA PHE A 109 -29.36 -22.20 -15.95
C PHE A 109 -29.69 -20.98 -16.81
N GLN A 110 -30.06 -19.87 -16.16
CA GLN A 110 -30.19 -18.57 -16.82
C GLN A 110 -28.87 -17.81 -16.70
N GLY A 111 -28.28 -17.46 -17.84
CA GLY A 111 -27.13 -16.57 -17.94
C GLY A 111 -27.53 -15.10 -18.08
N LEU A 112 -26.55 -14.23 -18.30
CA LEU A 112 -26.84 -12.84 -18.66
C LEU A 112 -27.57 -12.77 -20.01
N TYR A 113 -28.36 -11.71 -20.20
CA TYR A 113 -29.17 -11.48 -21.41
C TYR A 113 -30.20 -12.58 -21.70
N GLN A 114 -30.77 -13.21 -20.66
CA GLN A 114 -31.81 -14.24 -20.78
C GLN A 114 -31.39 -15.49 -21.58
N ARG A 115 -30.08 -15.74 -21.77
CA ARG A 115 -29.60 -16.99 -22.38
C ARG A 115 -29.87 -18.17 -21.45
N SER A 116 -30.39 -19.24 -22.02
CA SER A 116 -30.72 -20.48 -21.32
C SER A 116 -29.70 -21.56 -21.66
N TYR A 117 -29.14 -22.19 -20.63
CA TYR A 117 -28.23 -23.32 -20.75
C TYR A 117 -28.90 -24.55 -20.15
N ASN A 118 -29.17 -25.55 -21.01
CA ASN A 118 -29.84 -26.79 -20.67
C ASN A 118 -28.84 -27.95 -20.56
N TYR A 119 -28.92 -28.69 -19.46
CA TYR A 119 -28.04 -29.82 -19.17
C TYR A 119 -28.84 -31.10 -18.98
N GLN A 120 -28.64 -32.06 -19.88
CA GLN A 120 -29.27 -33.39 -19.81
C GLN A 120 -28.64 -34.30 -18.74
N GLU A 121 -27.43 -33.98 -18.29
CA GLU A 121 -26.72 -34.71 -17.24
C GLU A 121 -26.58 -33.88 -15.99
N VAL A 122 -27.11 -34.37 -14.87
CA VAL A 122 -27.11 -33.65 -13.59
C VAL A 122 -26.58 -34.57 -12.50
N SER A 123 -25.76 -34.02 -11.62
CA SER A 123 -25.29 -34.74 -10.43
C SER A 123 -25.34 -33.89 -9.19
N ARG A 124 -25.72 -34.52 -8.08
CA ARG A 124 -25.76 -33.91 -6.75
C ARG A 124 -25.15 -34.86 -5.74
N THR A 125 -24.22 -34.35 -4.94
CA THR A 125 -23.75 -35.04 -3.72
C THR A 125 -24.72 -34.69 -2.60
N LEU A 126 -25.24 -35.70 -1.92
CA LEU A 126 -26.15 -35.55 -0.80
C LEU A 126 -25.38 -35.19 0.48
N CYS A 127 -26.00 -34.41 1.36
CA CYS A 127 -25.43 -34.08 2.66
C CYS A 127 -25.19 -35.38 3.45
N PRO A 128 -23.95 -35.63 3.93
CA PRO A 128 -23.68 -36.80 4.74
C PRO A 128 -24.33 -36.66 6.12
N SER A 129 -24.85 -37.76 6.65
CA SER A 129 -25.24 -37.83 8.06
C SER A 129 -24.15 -38.56 8.85
N GLU A 130 -23.61 -37.91 9.87
CA GLU A 130 -22.50 -38.43 10.67
C GLU A 130 -23.01 -39.35 11.79
N ALA A 131 -22.35 -40.51 11.93
CA ALA A 131 -22.46 -41.36 13.12
C ALA A 131 -21.49 -40.83 14.18
N THR A 132 -22.00 -40.50 15.36
CA THR A 132 -21.17 -40.09 16.51
C THR A 132 -20.79 -41.30 17.36
N ASN A 133 -19.74 -41.18 18.15
CA ASN A 133 -19.35 -42.23 19.11
C ASN A 133 -20.48 -42.58 20.09
N GLU A 134 -21.43 -41.65 20.31
CA GLU A 134 -22.61 -41.84 21.16
C GLU A 134 -23.75 -42.59 20.47
N THR A 135 -23.89 -42.45 19.14
CA THR A 135 -24.99 -43.05 18.37
C THR A 135 -24.65 -44.43 17.81
N GLY A 136 -23.36 -44.79 17.76
CA GLY A 136 -22.90 -46.05 17.17
C GLY A 136 -23.12 -46.09 15.65
N PRO A 137 -23.05 -47.27 15.01
CA PRO A 137 -23.30 -47.41 13.59
C PRO A 137 -24.73 -47.00 13.23
N LEU A 138 -24.87 -46.02 12.31
CA LEU A 138 -26.17 -45.49 11.90
C LEU A 138 -26.59 -46.09 10.56
N GLU A 139 -27.70 -46.82 10.51
CA GLU A 139 -28.31 -47.23 9.25
C GLU A 139 -29.04 -46.06 8.59
N GLN A 140 -28.69 -45.79 7.33
CA GLN A 140 -29.27 -44.74 6.52
C GLN A 140 -30.04 -45.33 5.35
N LEU A 141 -31.24 -44.79 5.15
CA LEU A 141 -32.14 -45.12 4.06
C LEU A 141 -32.30 -43.89 3.16
N ILE A 142 -32.10 -44.09 1.87
CA ILE A 142 -32.26 -43.07 0.82
C ILE A 142 -33.28 -43.58 -0.17
N PHE A 143 -34.28 -42.76 -0.50
CA PHE A 143 -35.21 -43.03 -1.58
C PHE A 143 -34.98 -42.06 -2.72
N VAL A 144 -34.84 -42.58 -3.94
CA VAL A 144 -34.75 -41.75 -5.16
C VAL A 144 -35.99 -42.03 -5.99
N ASP A 145 -36.84 -41.02 -6.09
CA ASP A 145 -38.06 -41.01 -6.90
C ASP A 145 -37.78 -40.28 -8.22
N VAL A 146 -38.18 -40.90 -9.33
CA VAL A 146 -38.06 -40.36 -10.68
C VAL A 146 -39.45 -40.38 -11.33
N ALA A 147 -39.92 -39.20 -11.73
CA ALA A 147 -41.24 -39.01 -12.31
C ALA A 147 -41.19 -37.99 -13.47
N SER A 148 -42.20 -37.99 -14.34
CA SER A 148 -42.34 -36.99 -15.40
C SER A 148 -43.80 -36.85 -15.82
N MET A 149 -44.21 -35.67 -16.27
CA MET A 149 -45.53 -35.47 -16.88
C MET A 149 -45.53 -35.75 -18.39
N ALA A 150 -44.45 -36.33 -18.94
CA ALA A 150 -44.32 -36.57 -20.37
C ALA A 150 -45.40 -37.54 -20.89
N PRO A 151 -46.15 -37.18 -21.95
CA PRO A 151 -47.21 -38.02 -22.51
C PRO A 151 -46.67 -39.24 -23.28
N LEU A 152 -45.50 -39.11 -23.92
CA LEU A 152 -44.86 -40.16 -24.71
C LEU A 152 -43.80 -40.97 -23.94
N GLY A 153 -43.66 -40.71 -22.63
CA GLY A 153 -42.65 -41.33 -21.77
C GLY A 153 -41.23 -40.74 -21.97
N ALA A 154 -40.59 -40.33 -20.89
CA ALA A 154 -39.23 -39.83 -20.86
C ALA A 154 -38.26 -40.92 -20.38
N GLN A 155 -37.23 -41.22 -21.18
CA GLN A 155 -36.16 -42.16 -20.81
C GLN A 155 -35.14 -41.47 -19.91
N TYR A 156 -34.73 -42.17 -18.85
CA TYR A 156 -33.68 -41.72 -17.94
C TYR A 156 -32.68 -42.83 -17.59
N ARG A 157 -31.49 -42.41 -17.17
CA ARG A 157 -30.45 -43.24 -16.55
C ARG A 157 -30.15 -42.70 -15.17
N LEU A 158 -30.28 -43.53 -14.15
CA LEU A 158 -29.97 -43.23 -12.76
C LEU A 158 -28.74 -44.02 -12.31
N LEU A 159 -27.81 -43.35 -11.64
CA LEU A 159 -26.66 -43.96 -11.00
C LEU A 159 -26.47 -43.34 -9.62
N VAL A 160 -26.42 -44.17 -8.58
CA VAL A 160 -26.18 -43.72 -7.20
C VAL A 160 -24.88 -44.35 -6.70
N THR A 161 -23.91 -43.53 -6.32
CA THR A 161 -22.54 -43.95 -5.99
C THR A 161 -22.15 -43.56 -4.58
N LYS A 162 -21.35 -44.39 -3.91
CA LYS A 162 -20.72 -44.05 -2.62
C LYS A 162 -19.37 -43.38 -2.87
N ILE A 163 -19.19 -42.15 -2.40
CA ILE A 163 -17.93 -41.43 -2.55
C ILE A 163 -16.93 -41.95 -1.51
N LYS A 164 -15.86 -42.61 -1.97
CA LYS A 164 -14.81 -43.17 -1.10
C LYS A 164 -13.87 -42.13 -0.50
N HIS A 165 -13.65 -41.00 -1.18
CA HIS A 165 -12.73 -39.93 -0.77
C HIS A 165 -13.45 -38.58 -0.64
N PHE A 166 -14.41 -38.50 0.28
CA PHE A 166 -15.17 -37.27 0.50
C PHE A 166 -14.44 -36.27 1.41
N GLN A 167 -13.58 -36.76 2.30
CA GLN A 167 -12.78 -35.94 3.21
C GLN A 167 -11.41 -35.63 2.59
N LEU A 168 -11.06 -34.34 2.53
CA LEU A 168 -9.75 -33.86 2.10
C LEU A 168 -8.72 -34.10 3.20
N GLN A 169 -7.50 -34.47 2.80
CA GLN A 169 -6.37 -34.68 3.70
C GLN A 169 -5.35 -33.55 3.57
N THR A 170 -4.72 -33.19 4.68
CA THR A 170 -3.64 -32.19 4.70
C THR A 170 -2.42 -32.71 3.93
N ASN A 171 -1.80 -31.85 3.12
CA ASN A 171 -0.64 -32.13 2.27
C ASN A 171 -0.84 -33.22 1.21
N VAL A 172 -2.09 -33.59 0.91
CA VAL A 172 -2.42 -34.56 -0.15
C VAL A 172 -3.17 -33.85 -1.26
N ALA A 173 -2.70 -34.02 -2.49
CA ALA A 173 -3.39 -33.49 -3.67
C ALA A 173 -4.58 -34.38 -4.03
N PHE A 174 -5.74 -33.75 -4.22
CA PHE A 174 -6.96 -34.42 -4.64
C PHE A 174 -7.43 -33.87 -5.99
N HIS A 175 -7.67 -34.77 -6.94
CA HIS A 175 -8.04 -34.43 -8.32
C HIS A 175 -9.49 -34.80 -8.59
N PHE A 176 -10.24 -33.90 -9.22
CA PHE A 176 -11.62 -34.14 -9.59
C PHE A 176 -12.05 -33.27 -10.77
N THR A 177 -13.17 -33.63 -11.39
CA THR A 177 -13.82 -32.86 -12.44
C THR A 177 -15.15 -32.31 -11.93
N ALA A 178 -15.42 -31.05 -12.24
CA ALA A 178 -16.70 -30.40 -11.96
C ALA A 178 -17.26 -29.75 -13.23
N SER A 179 -18.58 -29.61 -13.30
CA SER A 179 -19.30 -28.88 -14.36
C SER A 179 -20.44 -28.06 -13.74
N PRO A 180 -21.07 -27.12 -14.48
CA PRO A 180 -22.21 -26.36 -13.96
C PRO A 180 -23.36 -27.24 -13.46
N SER A 181 -23.66 -28.34 -14.16
CA SER A 181 -24.71 -29.30 -13.77
C SER A 181 -24.24 -30.35 -12.76
N GLN A 182 -22.93 -30.47 -12.53
CA GLN A 182 -22.31 -31.44 -11.63
C GLN A 182 -21.29 -30.75 -10.68
N PRO A 183 -21.74 -29.84 -9.79
CA PRO A 183 -20.88 -29.23 -8.78
C PRO A 183 -20.32 -30.29 -7.81
N GLN A 184 -19.22 -29.94 -7.15
CA GLN A 184 -18.51 -30.81 -6.22
C GLN A 184 -18.26 -30.07 -4.92
N TYR A 185 -18.32 -30.78 -3.80
CA TYR A 185 -17.88 -30.27 -2.51
C TYR A 185 -17.27 -31.40 -1.69
N PHE A 186 -16.34 -31.04 -0.81
CA PHE A 186 -15.59 -31.97 0.02
C PHE A 186 -15.48 -31.45 1.45
N LEU A 187 -15.43 -32.35 2.42
CA LEU A 187 -15.27 -32.03 3.83
C LEU A 187 -13.79 -31.89 4.18
N TYR A 188 -13.44 -30.92 5.01
CA TYR A 188 -12.15 -30.86 5.67
C TYR A 188 -12.35 -30.77 7.18
N LYS A 189 -11.50 -31.51 7.92
CA LYS A 189 -11.43 -31.50 9.37
C LYS A 189 -10.03 -31.07 9.79
N PHE A 190 -9.93 -30.12 10.70
CA PHE A 190 -8.65 -29.66 11.21
C PHE A 190 -7.97 -30.78 12.03
N PRO A 191 -6.66 -30.99 11.83
CA PRO A 191 -5.82 -31.75 12.76
C PRO A 191 -5.67 -31.02 14.12
N GLU A 192 -5.44 -31.76 15.21
CA GLU A 192 -5.39 -31.23 16.60
C GLU A 192 -4.35 -30.11 16.84
N ASP A 193 -3.35 -29.94 15.96
CA ASP A 193 -2.29 -28.92 16.07
C ASP A 193 -2.36 -27.83 14.99
N VAL A 194 -3.48 -27.70 14.26
CA VAL A 194 -3.59 -26.78 13.10
C VAL A 194 -4.78 -25.84 13.28
N GLU A 195 -4.49 -24.57 13.53
CA GLU A 195 -5.52 -23.51 13.70
C GLU A 195 -5.94 -22.87 12.37
N SER A 196 -5.12 -22.99 11.32
CA SER A 196 -5.30 -22.28 10.06
C SER A 196 -4.70 -23.08 8.90
N VAL A 197 -5.35 -23.02 7.74
CA VAL A 197 -4.93 -23.73 6.52
C VAL A 197 -5.08 -22.85 5.28
N ILE A 198 -4.26 -23.14 4.27
CA ILE A 198 -4.34 -22.55 2.94
C ILE A 198 -4.91 -23.60 1.97
N ILE A 199 -5.94 -23.23 1.23
CA ILE A 199 -6.56 -24.07 0.20
C ILE A 199 -5.97 -23.67 -1.16
N LYS A 200 -5.08 -24.51 -1.69
CA LYS A 200 -4.49 -24.34 -3.03
C LYS A 200 -5.38 -25.04 -4.05
N VAL A 201 -5.94 -24.26 -4.99
CA VAL A 201 -6.78 -24.79 -6.08
C VAL A 201 -6.11 -24.46 -7.40
N VAL A 202 -5.78 -25.50 -8.17
CA VAL A 202 -5.05 -25.38 -9.43
C VAL A 202 -5.87 -25.99 -10.56
N SER A 203 -5.83 -25.35 -11.73
CA SER A 203 -6.37 -25.89 -12.97
C SER A 203 -5.44 -25.53 -14.13
N GLU A 204 -5.24 -26.45 -15.05
CA GLU A 204 -4.38 -26.22 -16.23
C GLU A 204 -5.02 -25.26 -17.25
N MET A 205 -6.34 -25.07 -17.18
CA MET A 205 -7.09 -24.20 -18.09
C MET A 205 -7.68 -23.00 -17.36
N ALA A 206 -7.55 -21.81 -17.95
CA ALA A 206 -8.16 -20.59 -17.44
C ALA A 206 -9.70 -20.67 -17.48
N TYR A 207 -10.25 -21.17 -18.59
CA TYR A 207 -11.70 -21.33 -18.81
C TYR A 207 -12.10 -22.82 -18.84
N PRO A 208 -13.35 -23.18 -18.46
CA PRO A 208 -14.41 -22.31 -17.95
C PRO A 208 -14.09 -21.72 -16.56
N CYS A 209 -14.69 -20.59 -16.22
CA CYS A 209 -14.46 -19.94 -14.93
C CYS A 209 -15.15 -20.72 -13.79
N SER A 210 -14.57 -20.64 -12.59
CA SER A 210 -15.00 -21.39 -11.42
C SER A 210 -14.96 -20.53 -10.17
N VAL A 211 -15.94 -20.73 -9.30
CA VAL A 211 -15.97 -20.14 -7.96
C VAL A 211 -15.68 -21.23 -6.93
N VAL A 212 -14.76 -20.92 -6.02
CA VAL A 212 -14.47 -21.75 -4.84
C VAL A 212 -15.06 -21.04 -3.63
N SER A 213 -15.83 -21.76 -2.83
CA SER A 213 -16.46 -21.24 -1.62
C SER A 213 -16.12 -22.14 -0.45
N VAL A 214 -15.67 -21.53 0.64
CA VAL A 214 -15.51 -22.22 1.93
C VAL A 214 -16.77 -21.95 2.73
N GLN A 215 -17.50 -23.01 3.09
CA GLN A 215 -18.76 -22.91 3.81
C GLN A 215 -18.61 -23.50 5.21
N ASN A 216 -18.95 -22.69 6.20
CA ASN A 216 -19.15 -23.14 7.56
C ASN A 216 -20.45 -23.93 7.64
N ILE A 217 -20.44 -25.00 8.43
CA ILE A 217 -21.65 -25.70 8.86
C ILE A 217 -22.36 -24.76 9.86
N MET A 218 -23.70 -24.71 9.91
CA MET A 218 -24.39 -23.67 10.69
C MET A 218 -23.99 -23.63 12.18
N LYS A 219 -23.91 -22.41 12.76
CA LYS A 219 -23.33 -22.10 14.08
C LYS A 219 -23.95 -22.80 15.31
N LYS A 220 -25.11 -23.44 15.18
CA LYS A 220 -25.73 -24.21 16.28
C LYS A 220 -25.14 -25.62 16.46
N ASP A 221 -24.32 -26.07 15.50
CA ASP A 221 -23.87 -27.46 15.39
C ASP A 221 -22.34 -27.64 15.55
N PHE A 222 -21.63 -26.69 16.16
CA PHE A 222 -20.17 -26.77 16.34
C PHE A 222 -19.74 -27.20 17.75
N PRO A 223 -19.54 -28.51 17.93
CA PRO A 223 -18.48 -29.03 18.78
C PRO A 223 -17.33 -29.68 17.95
N GLY A 224 -17.11 -29.31 16.67
CA GLY A 224 -16.03 -29.89 15.85
C GLY A 224 -15.43 -28.98 14.77
N GLU A 225 -14.11 -28.85 14.74
CA GLU A 225 -13.32 -28.01 13.81
C GLU A 225 -13.38 -28.53 12.35
N GLN A 226 -14.46 -28.23 11.60
CA GLN A 226 -14.67 -28.73 10.23
C GLN A 226 -15.35 -27.72 9.31
N PHE A 227 -15.11 -27.82 7.99
CA PHE A 227 -15.77 -26.99 6.97
C PHE A 227 -15.88 -27.71 5.61
N TYR A 228 -16.77 -27.21 4.73
CA TYR A 228 -16.90 -27.69 3.35
C TYR A 228 -16.17 -26.77 2.37
N VAL A 229 -15.48 -27.37 1.39
CA VAL A 229 -14.93 -26.65 0.23
C VAL A 229 -15.79 -26.98 -0.97
N VAL A 230 -16.49 -25.97 -1.49
CA VAL A 230 -17.47 -26.08 -2.58
C VAL A 230 -16.89 -25.50 -3.87
N PHE A 231 -17.03 -26.27 -4.95
CA PHE A 231 -16.52 -25.94 -6.28
C PHE A 231 -17.69 -25.84 -7.27
N VAL A 232 -17.87 -24.65 -7.83
CA VAL A 232 -18.96 -24.36 -8.78
C VAL A 232 -18.37 -23.80 -10.07
N ILE A 233 -18.53 -24.54 -11.17
CA ILE A 233 -18.21 -24.05 -12.50
C ILE A 233 -19.37 -23.19 -13.00
N LYS A 234 -19.08 -22.01 -13.54
CA LYS A 234 -20.12 -21.12 -14.05
C LYS A 234 -20.48 -21.44 -15.50
N PRO A 235 -21.76 -21.30 -15.90
CA PRO A 235 -22.16 -21.46 -17.29
C PRO A 235 -21.51 -20.41 -18.20
N GLU A 236 -21.17 -19.24 -17.65
CA GLU A 236 -20.56 -18.12 -18.37
C GLU A 236 -19.32 -17.60 -17.62
N ASP A 237 -18.29 -17.22 -18.37
CA ASP A 237 -17.02 -16.75 -17.82
C ASP A 237 -17.10 -15.34 -17.20
N TYR A 238 -18.05 -14.53 -17.69
CA TYR A 238 -18.34 -13.20 -17.15
C TYR A 238 -18.77 -13.24 -15.68
N ALA A 239 -19.39 -14.33 -15.22
CA ALA A 239 -19.80 -14.50 -13.83
C ALA A 239 -18.61 -14.52 -12.85
N CYS A 240 -17.38 -14.69 -13.34
CA CYS A 240 -16.15 -14.58 -12.56
C CYS A 240 -15.30 -13.35 -12.94
N GLY A 241 -15.89 -12.33 -13.59
CA GLY A 241 -15.18 -11.13 -14.02
C GLY A 241 -14.41 -11.26 -15.34
N GLY A 242 -14.61 -12.34 -16.09
CA GLY A 242 -14.00 -12.52 -17.42
C GLY A 242 -14.62 -11.60 -18.49
N SER A 243 -13.91 -11.42 -19.62
CA SER A 243 -14.42 -10.65 -20.75
C SER A 243 -15.64 -11.33 -21.39
N PHE A 244 -16.62 -10.51 -21.76
CA PHE A 244 -17.82 -10.96 -22.44
C PHE A 244 -17.51 -11.17 -23.94
N PHE A 245 -17.42 -12.43 -24.38
CA PHE A 245 -17.32 -12.74 -25.80
C PHE A 245 -18.74 -12.88 -26.40
N ILE A 246 -19.22 -11.83 -27.07
CA ILE A 246 -20.34 -11.98 -28.01
C ILE A 246 -19.77 -12.61 -29.27
N GLN A 247 -19.88 -13.93 -29.41
CA GLN A 247 -19.74 -14.55 -30.72
C GLN A 247 -21.15 -14.73 -31.30
N GLU A 248 -21.51 -13.88 -32.27
CA GLU A 248 -22.74 -13.95 -33.08
C GLU A 248 -22.73 -15.15 -34.03
N LYS A 249 -22.60 -16.37 -33.50
CA LYS A 249 -22.94 -17.56 -34.28
C LYS A 249 -24.11 -18.27 -33.63
N GLU A 250 -25.29 -17.90 -34.12
CA GLU A 250 -26.49 -18.74 -34.07
C GLU A 250 -26.11 -20.18 -34.48
N ASN A 251 -26.63 -21.13 -33.72
CA ASN A 251 -26.68 -22.57 -34.04
C ASN A 251 -25.42 -23.42 -33.85
N GLN A 252 -24.61 -23.17 -32.80
CA GLN A 252 -23.72 -24.23 -32.30
C GLN A 252 -23.81 -24.44 -30.79
N THR A 253 -23.94 -25.72 -30.45
CA THR A 253 -24.00 -26.40 -29.16
C THR A 253 -22.75 -26.16 -28.28
N TRP A 254 -22.54 -24.93 -27.80
CA TRP A 254 -21.56 -24.66 -26.73
C TRP A 254 -21.94 -25.33 -25.39
N ASN A 255 -23.19 -25.81 -25.28
CA ASN A 255 -23.78 -26.42 -24.08
C ASN A 255 -23.18 -27.78 -23.69
N LEU A 256 -22.31 -28.39 -24.50
CA LEU A 256 -22.08 -29.83 -24.41
C LEU A 256 -20.85 -30.32 -23.64
N GLN A 257 -19.96 -29.48 -23.08
CA GLN A 257 -18.90 -29.98 -22.15
C GLN A 257 -18.12 -28.89 -21.40
N ARG A 258 -18.78 -27.91 -20.76
CA ARG A 258 -18.12 -27.00 -19.82
C ARG A 258 -17.77 -27.73 -18.52
N ALA A 259 -16.67 -28.46 -18.53
CA ALA A 259 -16.11 -29.15 -17.38
C ALA A 259 -14.70 -28.64 -17.08
N LYS A 260 -14.32 -28.63 -15.81
CA LYS A 260 -12.98 -28.22 -15.38
C LYS A 260 -12.37 -29.27 -14.49
N ASN A 261 -11.14 -29.65 -14.82
CA ASN A 261 -10.31 -30.49 -13.98
C ASN A 261 -9.62 -29.60 -12.94
N LEU A 262 -9.82 -29.94 -11.68
CA LEU A 262 -9.34 -29.19 -10.53
C LEU A 262 -8.46 -30.09 -9.67
N LYS A 263 -7.36 -29.52 -9.21
CA LYS A 263 -6.49 -30.10 -8.19
C LYS A 263 -6.61 -29.24 -6.95
N VAL A 264 -7.07 -29.82 -5.85
CA VAL A 264 -7.10 -29.16 -4.54
C VAL A 264 -6.01 -29.74 -3.63
N THR A 265 -5.34 -28.89 -2.88
CA THR A 265 -4.38 -29.28 -1.84
C THR A 265 -4.55 -28.36 -0.65
N ILE A 266 -4.68 -28.93 0.55
CA ILE A 266 -4.80 -28.17 1.79
C ILE A 266 -3.46 -28.25 2.52
N VAL A 267 -2.85 -27.10 2.80
CA VAL A 267 -1.59 -27.02 3.53
C VAL A 267 -1.77 -26.26 4.84
N PRO A 268 -1.08 -26.63 5.92
CA PRO A 268 -1.15 -25.90 7.18
C PRO A 268 -0.51 -24.51 7.03
N SER A 269 -1.07 -23.53 7.73
CA SER A 269 -0.50 -22.19 7.82
C SER A 269 0.70 -22.14 8.78
N ILE A 270 1.43 -21.02 8.75
CA ILE A 270 2.62 -20.82 9.59
C ILE A 270 2.32 -20.89 11.09
N LYS A 271 3.28 -21.40 11.88
CA LYS A 271 3.17 -21.51 13.34
C LYS A 271 3.36 -20.15 14.01
N GLY A 272 2.74 -19.95 15.18
CA GLY A 272 2.90 -18.72 15.99
C GLY A 272 4.35 -18.38 16.34
N SER A 273 5.26 -19.36 16.43
CA SER A 273 6.69 -19.11 16.66
C SER A 273 7.37 -18.32 15.53
N VAL A 274 6.87 -18.40 14.29
CA VAL A 274 7.38 -17.65 13.14
C VAL A 274 7.08 -16.17 13.31
N TYR A 275 5.85 -15.81 13.70
CA TYR A 275 5.48 -14.41 13.98
C TYR A 275 6.42 -13.76 14.99
N VAL A 276 6.73 -14.45 16.10
CA VAL A 276 7.62 -13.92 17.14
C VAL A 276 9.04 -13.71 16.59
N LYS A 277 9.57 -14.68 15.82
CA LYS A 277 10.90 -14.55 15.19
C LYS A 277 10.95 -13.38 14.21
N SER A 278 9.93 -13.22 13.37
CA SER A 278 9.85 -12.15 12.39
C SER A 278 9.74 -10.78 13.05
N ILE A 279 8.91 -10.62 14.08
CA ILE A 279 8.81 -9.38 14.87
C ILE A 279 10.17 -9.04 15.48
N LEU A 280 10.81 -10.00 16.16
CA LEU A 280 12.09 -9.77 16.81
C LEU A 280 13.19 -9.40 15.80
N LEU A 281 13.23 -10.06 14.64
CA LEU A 281 14.18 -9.73 13.57
C LEU A 281 13.97 -8.30 13.06
N SER A 282 12.72 -7.90 12.76
CA SER A 282 12.42 -6.54 12.28
C SER A 282 12.86 -5.47 13.26
N PHE A 283 12.51 -5.63 14.55
CA PHE A 283 12.92 -4.67 15.59
C PHE A 283 14.44 -4.66 15.77
N LEU A 284 15.11 -5.81 15.73
CA LEU A 284 16.56 -5.91 15.85
C LEU A 284 17.29 -5.18 14.70
N ILE A 285 16.82 -5.34 13.46
CA ILE A 285 17.37 -4.64 12.29
C ILE A 285 17.29 -3.12 12.49
N PHE A 286 16.10 -2.57 12.80
CA PHE A 286 15.96 -1.12 12.91
C PHE A 286 16.57 -0.54 14.18
N PHE A 287 16.51 -1.25 15.31
CA PHE A 287 17.15 -0.80 16.55
C PHE A 287 18.68 -0.77 16.45
N SER A 288 19.28 -1.58 15.57
CA SER A 288 20.72 -1.51 15.30
C SER A 288 21.16 -0.12 14.81
N PHE A 289 20.31 0.62 14.06
CA PHE A 289 20.59 1.98 13.62
C PHE A 289 20.60 2.97 14.78
N TYR A 290 19.71 2.80 15.76
CA TYR A 290 19.69 3.61 16.98
C TYR A 290 20.97 3.39 17.80
N LEU A 291 21.37 2.13 17.97
CA LEU A 291 22.63 1.78 18.63
C LEU A 291 23.84 2.34 17.88
N GLY A 292 23.84 2.26 16.54
CA GLY A 292 24.87 2.85 15.69
C GLY A 292 24.96 4.37 15.86
N CYS A 293 23.82 5.08 15.88
CA CYS A 293 23.78 6.52 16.12
C CYS A 293 24.29 6.89 17.52
N LEU A 294 23.93 6.10 18.54
CA LEU A 294 24.39 6.30 19.91
C LEU A 294 25.91 6.07 20.01
N PHE A 295 26.43 5.02 19.36
CA PHE A 295 27.86 4.76 19.27
C PHE A 295 28.61 5.91 18.59
N VAL A 296 28.11 6.43 17.47
CA VAL A 296 28.69 7.60 16.80
C VAL A 296 28.67 8.82 17.73
N ALA A 297 27.55 9.08 18.40
CA ALA A 297 27.45 10.18 19.36
C ALA A 297 28.44 10.02 20.53
N PHE A 298 28.62 8.81 21.04
CA PHE A 298 29.57 8.48 22.10
C PHE A 298 31.03 8.67 21.66
N VAL A 299 31.39 8.21 20.45
CA VAL A 299 32.73 8.45 19.87
C VAL A 299 32.99 9.94 19.70
N HIS A 300 32.01 10.72 19.24
CA HIS A 300 32.11 12.17 19.16
C HIS A 300 32.28 12.82 20.55
N TYR A 301 31.55 12.34 21.56
CA TYR A 301 31.67 12.82 22.93
C TYR A 301 33.07 12.56 23.51
N ILE A 302 33.63 11.35 23.35
CA ILE A 302 34.98 11.02 23.79
C ILE A 302 36.02 11.89 23.06
N ARG A 303 35.91 12.03 21.73
CA ARG A 303 36.82 12.89 20.95
C ARG A 303 36.77 14.34 21.41
N PHE A 304 35.58 14.85 21.74
CA PHE A 304 35.40 16.20 22.27
C PHE A 304 36.04 16.35 23.66
N GLN A 305 35.82 15.40 24.57
CA GLN A 305 36.46 15.43 25.89
C GLN A 305 37.98 15.35 25.81
N ARG A 306 38.55 14.49 24.95
CA ARG A 306 39.99 14.39 24.77
C ARG A 306 40.61 15.69 24.25
N LYS A 307 39.93 16.36 23.30
CA LYS A 307 40.36 17.66 22.77
C LYS A 307 40.24 18.80 23.80
N SER A 308 39.28 18.71 24.72
CA SER A 308 39.15 19.63 25.86
C SER A 308 40.24 19.43 26.91
N ILE A 309 40.74 18.20 27.08
CA ILE A 309 41.82 17.86 28.03
C ILE A 309 43.19 18.26 27.47
N ASP A 310 43.47 18.02 26.19
CA ASP A 310 44.72 18.45 25.54
C ASP A 310 44.81 19.98 25.32
N GLY A 311 43.68 20.69 25.37
CA GLY A 311 43.62 22.16 25.27
C GLY A 311 43.87 22.92 26.59
N SER A 312 44.03 22.21 27.72
CA SER A 312 44.21 22.82 29.05
C SER A 312 45.66 22.77 29.58
N PHE A 313 46.63 22.30 28.79
CA PHE A 313 48.05 22.34 29.13
C PHE A 313 48.85 22.92 27.96
N GLY A 314 48.95 24.25 27.91
CA GLY A 314 49.66 24.97 26.87
C GLY A 314 49.66 26.49 27.03
N SER A 315 49.89 26.98 28.25
CA SER A 315 50.33 28.36 28.46
C SER A 315 51.81 28.45 28.06
N SER A 316 52.10 29.01 26.89
CA SER A 316 53.42 29.61 26.64
C SER A 316 53.32 30.67 25.56
N ASP A 317 53.82 31.84 25.92
CA ASP A 317 53.94 33.05 25.12
C ASP A 317 54.63 32.82 23.77
N GLY A 318 54.19 33.59 22.77
CA GLY A 318 54.77 33.56 21.43
C GLY A 318 54.28 34.70 20.55
N SER A 319 54.69 35.93 20.90
CA SER A 319 54.69 37.11 20.04
C SER A 319 55.24 36.80 18.64
N GLY A 320 54.54 37.24 17.58
CA GLY A 320 54.98 37.08 16.19
C GLY A 320 54.05 37.79 15.19
N ASN A 321 54.40 39.04 14.86
CA ASN A 321 53.77 39.94 13.90
C ASN A 321 53.42 39.32 12.53
N THR A 322 52.28 39.72 11.96
CA THR A 322 52.20 40.00 10.49
C THR A 322 51.10 41.02 10.16
N SER A 323 51.53 42.27 9.99
CA SER A 323 51.08 43.30 9.04
C SER A 323 49.67 43.19 8.42
N VAL A 324 48.76 44.04 8.86
CA VAL A 324 47.62 44.52 8.05
C VAL A 324 48.00 45.88 7.45
N SER A 325 48.13 45.92 6.12
CA SER A 325 48.30 47.14 5.34
C SER A 325 46.95 47.81 5.12
N HIS A 326 46.72 48.96 5.78
CA HIS A 326 45.68 49.91 5.42
C HIS A 326 46.30 51.09 4.63
N PRO A 327 45.63 51.59 3.57
CA PRO A 327 46.14 52.68 2.77
C PRO A 327 45.94 54.04 3.46
N ILE A 328 46.84 54.93 3.06
CA ILE A 328 47.14 56.27 3.56
C ILE A 328 45.95 57.24 3.37
N ALA A 329 45.62 57.99 4.42
CA ALA A 329 45.04 59.33 4.32
C ALA A 329 45.72 60.25 5.36
N ALA A 330 46.48 61.22 4.86
CA ALA A 330 46.96 62.42 5.55
C ALA A 330 45.76 63.33 5.93
N SER A 331 45.74 64.22 6.92
CA SER A 331 46.74 64.79 7.84
C SER A 331 46.01 65.69 8.88
N THR A 332 46.39 65.56 10.16
CA THR A 332 46.62 66.67 11.16
C THR A 332 45.41 67.49 11.70
N PRO A 333 45.52 68.22 12.84
CA PRO A 333 45.13 67.72 14.17
C PRO A 333 44.36 68.78 15.02
N GLU A 334 44.23 68.50 16.32
CA GLU A 334 44.11 69.43 17.47
C GLU A 334 42.80 69.42 18.29
N GLU A 335 43.02 69.16 19.59
CA GLU A 335 42.43 69.79 20.79
C GLU A 335 40.89 69.80 20.97
N SER A 336 40.29 69.62 22.15
CA SER A 336 40.73 69.63 23.54
C SER A 336 39.63 69.07 24.45
N ASN A 337 40.10 68.60 25.61
CA ASN A 337 39.46 68.26 26.88
C ASN A 337 38.21 69.02 27.38
N TYR A 338 37.57 68.37 28.37
CA TYR A 338 36.67 68.87 29.45
C TYR A 338 35.23 69.23 29.03
N GLY A 339 34.15 68.89 29.75
CA GLY A 339 33.98 68.45 31.12
C GLY A 339 32.92 69.31 31.83
N ALA A 340 31.70 68.77 31.92
CA ALA A 340 30.72 68.93 33.00
C ALA A 340 29.67 70.09 33.00
N ILE A 341 28.43 69.68 33.39
CA ILE A 341 27.37 70.29 34.25
C ILE A 341 26.77 71.66 33.89
N ASP A 342 25.51 72.01 34.17
CA ASP A 342 24.20 71.39 34.47
C ASP A 342 23.19 72.57 34.53
N GLU A 343 21.90 72.27 34.70
CA GLU A 343 20.80 73.17 35.16
C GLU A 343 19.98 74.05 34.16
N SER A 344 18.74 73.60 33.95
CA SER A 344 17.42 74.25 34.20
C SER A 344 17.27 75.78 34.15
N SER A 345 16.16 76.42 33.76
CA SER A 345 14.81 76.09 33.28
C SER A 345 14.08 77.43 33.07
N SER A 346 13.26 77.60 32.03
CA SER A 346 12.09 78.52 32.06
C SER A 346 11.23 78.41 30.79
N SER A 347 10.05 77.81 30.91
CA SER A 347 8.90 78.00 30.00
C SER A 347 8.08 79.21 30.47
N PRO A 348 7.26 79.86 29.61
CA PRO A 348 5.90 79.34 29.40
C PRO A 348 5.30 79.53 27.99
N GLY A 349 4.64 78.46 27.51
CA GLY A 349 3.33 78.49 26.83
C GLY A 349 3.26 78.83 25.33
N ARG A 350 2.93 77.83 24.49
CA ARG A 350 1.54 77.51 24.03
C ARG A 350 1.53 76.38 22.96
N GLN A 351 0.86 75.28 23.30
CA GLN A 351 0.00 74.37 22.49
C GLN A 351 0.46 74.06 21.03
N THR A 352 0.75 72.82 20.65
CA THR A 352 -0.25 71.77 20.40
C THR A 352 0.39 70.40 20.10
N SER A 353 -0.29 69.35 20.58
CA SER A 353 -0.29 67.91 20.20
C SER A 353 0.97 67.03 20.38
N SER A 354 0.78 66.11 21.32
CA SER A 354 1.49 64.89 21.71
C SER A 354 1.90 63.90 20.62
N SER A 355 3.10 63.33 20.75
CA SER A 355 3.39 61.90 20.61
C SER A 355 4.67 61.57 21.36
N ASP A 356 4.49 61.01 22.54
CA ASP A 356 5.54 60.60 23.47
C ASP A 356 6.13 59.26 23.02
N GLY A 357 7.44 59.14 23.18
CA GLY A 357 8.19 57.93 22.87
C GLY A 357 7.80 56.81 23.82
N ARG A 358 7.45 55.65 23.24
CA ARG A 358 7.39 54.39 23.97
C ARG A 358 8.35 53.42 23.31
N GLN A 359 9.45 53.11 24.00
CA GLN A 359 10.12 51.82 23.82
C GLN A 359 9.08 50.70 23.89
N PRO A 360 9.17 49.68 23.03
CA PRO A 360 8.69 48.37 23.40
C PRO A 360 9.88 47.43 23.55
N CYS A 361 10.20 47.10 24.81
CA CYS A 361 10.53 45.72 25.13
C CYS A 361 9.40 44.85 24.55
N GLN A 362 9.65 44.09 23.50
CA GLN A 362 8.67 43.11 23.03
C GLN A 362 8.85 41.82 23.82
N SER A 363 7.84 41.59 24.66
CA SER A 363 7.45 40.33 25.26
C SER A 363 7.28 39.23 24.21
N ASP A 364 7.64 38.01 24.61
CA ASP A 364 7.18 36.77 23.98
C ASP A 364 5.65 36.70 24.04
N THR A 365 4.98 37.02 22.93
CA THR A 365 3.56 36.75 22.78
C THR A 365 3.31 36.13 21.40
N ASP A 366 2.81 34.89 21.38
CA ASP A 366 2.28 34.19 20.21
C ASP A 366 1.09 34.97 19.64
N SER A 367 1.33 35.88 18.70
CA SER A 367 0.29 36.47 17.86
C SER A 367 0.19 35.69 16.55
N SER A 368 -1.04 35.41 16.10
CA SER A 368 -1.36 34.80 14.80
C SER A 368 -0.62 35.52 13.67
N VAL A 369 0.22 34.78 12.95
CA VAL A 369 1.20 35.29 11.99
C VAL A 369 0.62 35.21 10.58
N GLU A 370 0.37 36.35 9.93
CA GLU A 370 0.06 36.42 8.50
C GLU A 370 1.35 36.66 7.68
N GLU A 371 1.53 35.91 6.57
CA GLU A 371 2.76 35.92 5.75
C GLU A 371 3.00 37.28 5.07
N SER A 372 1.93 38.07 4.86
CA SER A 372 1.98 39.41 4.24
C SER A 372 2.70 40.47 5.08
N ASP A 373 2.88 40.24 6.38
CA ASP A 373 3.55 41.20 7.27
C ASP A 373 5.09 41.17 7.16
N PHE A 374 5.66 40.22 6.40
CA PHE A 374 7.10 39.95 6.38
C PHE A 374 7.80 40.17 5.03
N ASP A 375 7.05 40.30 3.93
CA ASP A 375 7.58 40.62 2.61
C ASP A 375 7.06 42.01 2.20
N THR A 376 7.71 43.08 2.69
CA THR A 376 7.46 44.43 2.16
C THR A 376 7.83 44.44 0.68
N MET A 377 6.86 44.79 -0.17
CA MET A 377 7.00 44.87 -1.63
C MET A 377 8.29 45.57 -2.14
N PRO A 378 8.86 46.62 -1.48
CA PRO A 378 10.13 47.22 -1.91
C PRO A 378 11.41 46.39 -1.64
N ASP A 379 11.41 45.46 -0.68
CA ASP A 379 12.60 44.65 -0.34
C ASP A 379 12.87 43.57 -1.40
N ILE A 380 11.79 43.07 -2.02
CA ILE A 380 11.86 42.07 -3.10
C ILE A 380 12.44 42.66 -4.39
N GLU A 381 12.18 43.94 -4.69
CA GLU A 381 12.64 44.61 -5.91
C GLU A 381 14.13 45.03 -5.81
N SER A 382 14.58 45.44 -4.62
CA SER A 382 15.96 45.91 -4.38
C SER A 382 16.98 44.76 -4.41
N ASP A 383 16.69 43.62 -3.79
CA ASP A 383 17.57 42.44 -3.81
C ASP A 383 17.68 41.80 -5.21
N LYS A 384 16.58 41.80 -5.98
CA LYS A 384 16.59 41.35 -7.38
C LYS A 384 17.50 42.18 -8.28
N ASN A 385 17.67 43.47 -7.98
CA ASN A 385 18.54 44.38 -8.74
C ASN A 385 20.04 44.17 -8.44
N VAL A 386 20.40 43.75 -7.22
CA VAL A 386 21.81 43.43 -6.88
C VAL A 386 22.25 42.08 -7.46
N ILE A 387 21.32 41.14 -7.59
CA ILE A 387 21.50 39.84 -8.26
C ILE A 387 21.58 39.97 -9.81
N ARG A 388 21.13 41.10 -10.37
CA ARG A 388 21.04 41.37 -11.81
C ARG A 388 22.40 41.65 -12.48
N THR A 389 23.41 42.08 -11.73
CA THR A 389 24.68 42.61 -12.28
C THR A 389 25.91 41.71 -12.10
N LYS A 390 25.82 40.61 -11.34
CA LYS A 390 26.95 39.71 -11.07
C LYS A 390 26.90 38.43 -11.90
N MET A 391 28.01 38.09 -12.56
CA MET A 391 28.20 36.86 -13.34
C MET A 391 28.46 35.62 -12.45
N PHE A 392 29.02 35.84 -11.26
CA PHE A 392 29.23 34.83 -10.23
C PHE A 392 28.47 35.24 -8.97
N LEU A 393 27.59 34.34 -8.48
CA LEU A 393 26.88 34.53 -7.22
C LEU A 393 27.56 33.75 -6.10
N TYR A 394 27.72 34.40 -4.96
CA TYR A 394 28.15 33.77 -3.72
C TYR A 394 26.99 33.70 -2.72
N LEU A 395 27.07 32.78 -1.76
CA LEU A 395 26.00 32.54 -0.81
C LEU A 395 25.64 33.79 0.02
N SER A 396 26.62 34.64 0.30
CA SER A 396 26.41 35.94 0.97
C SER A 396 25.48 36.89 0.19
N ASP A 397 25.41 36.76 -1.14
CA ASP A 397 24.49 37.56 -1.97
C ASP A 397 23.03 37.07 -1.87
N LEU A 398 22.79 35.84 -1.38
CA LEU A 398 21.49 35.18 -1.26
C LEU A 398 21.15 34.76 0.19
N SER A 399 21.82 35.34 1.18
CA SER A 399 21.58 35.12 2.62
C SER A 399 21.43 36.44 3.38
N ARG A 400 20.69 37.39 2.81
CA ARG A 400 20.47 38.74 3.34
C ARG A 400 19.24 38.84 4.23
N LYS A 401 18.26 37.95 4.05
CA LYS A 401 17.03 37.97 4.87
C LYS A 401 17.32 37.63 6.33
N ASP A 402 16.59 38.25 7.26
CA ASP A 402 16.72 37.96 8.69
C ASP A 402 16.38 36.49 8.97
N ARG A 403 17.32 35.79 9.64
CA ARG A 403 17.17 34.40 10.05
C ARG A 403 15.89 34.16 10.85
N ARG A 404 15.42 35.11 11.66
CA ARG A 404 14.17 34.95 12.44
C ARG A 404 12.96 34.82 11.52
N ILE A 405 12.89 35.65 10.49
CA ILE A 405 11.81 35.63 9.49
C ILE A 405 11.87 34.32 8.71
N VAL A 406 13.06 33.96 8.22
CA VAL A 406 13.30 32.74 7.45
C VAL A 406 12.99 31.48 8.28
N SER A 407 13.38 31.45 9.56
CA SER A 407 13.07 30.33 10.46
C SER A 407 11.57 30.20 10.76
N LYS A 408 10.82 31.31 10.86
CA LYS A 408 9.36 31.26 11.00
C LYS A 408 8.72 30.67 9.75
N LYS A 409 9.15 31.11 8.55
CA LYS A 409 8.69 30.56 7.26
C LYS A 409 8.89 29.04 7.15
N TYR A 410 10.04 28.52 7.61
CA TYR A 410 10.29 27.08 7.60
C TYR A 410 9.53 26.27 8.64
N LYS A 411 9.13 26.87 9.78
CA LYS A 411 8.25 26.20 10.75
C LYS A 411 6.87 25.91 10.17
N ILE A 412 6.41 26.71 9.21
CA ILE A 412 5.13 26.48 8.52
C ILE A 412 5.15 25.16 7.75
N TYR A 413 6.27 24.81 7.10
CA TYR A 413 6.41 23.51 6.43
C TYR A 413 6.17 22.33 7.38
N PHE A 414 6.73 22.41 8.59
CA PHE A 414 6.57 21.39 9.62
C PHE A 414 5.13 21.26 10.12
N TRP A 415 4.48 22.37 10.47
CA TRP A 415 3.10 22.32 10.95
C TRP A 415 2.12 21.90 9.86
N ASN A 416 2.31 22.37 8.62
CA ASN A 416 1.44 22.01 7.51
C ASN A 416 1.51 20.51 7.19
N ILE A 417 2.70 19.89 7.19
CA ILE A 417 2.79 18.44 6.92
C ILE A 417 2.14 17.62 8.02
N ILE A 418 2.24 18.04 9.29
CA ILE A 418 1.56 17.37 10.40
C ILE A 418 0.04 17.45 10.20
N THR A 419 -0.48 18.63 9.87
CA THR A 419 -1.90 18.82 9.59
C THR A 419 -2.35 17.93 8.43
N ILE A 420 -1.63 17.94 7.30
CA ILE A 420 -1.93 17.10 6.14
C ILE A 420 -1.89 15.61 6.53
N ALA A 421 -0.86 15.19 7.27
CA ALA A 421 -0.71 13.80 7.72
C ALA A 421 -1.88 13.34 8.57
N VAL A 422 -2.33 14.14 9.54
CA VAL A 422 -3.47 13.78 10.41
C VAL A 422 -4.77 13.69 9.60
N PHE A 423 -5.09 14.74 8.83
CA PHE A 423 -6.34 14.77 8.06
C PHE A 423 -6.39 13.74 6.92
N TYR A 424 -5.22 13.32 6.41
CA TYR A 424 -5.14 12.29 5.40
C TYR A 424 -5.13 10.88 6.01
N ALA A 425 -4.36 10.62 7.07
CA ALA A 425 -4.26 9.30 7.67
C ALA A 425 -5.53 8.83 8.38
N LEU A 426 -6.28 9.73 9.03
CA LEU A 426 -7.53 9.38 9.73
C LEU A 426 -8.57 8.68 8.82
N PRO A 427 -8.99 9.26 7.68
CA PRO A 427 -9.93 8.61 6.78
C PRO A 427 -9.34 7.35 6.12
N VAL A 428 -8.03 7.31 5.86
CA VAL A 428 -7.37 6.11 5.31
C VAL A 428 -7.45 4.93 6.28
N ILE A 429 -7.12 5.16 7.55
CA ILE A 429 -7.22 4.14 8.60
C ILE A 429 -8.68 3.68 8.79
N GLN A 430 -9.63 4.62 8.77
CA GLN A 430 -11.05 4.27 8.86
C GLN A 430 -11.50 3.40 7.68
N LEU A 431 -11.11 3.75 6.46
CA LEU A 431 -11.49 3.05 5.25
C LEU A 431 -10.91 1.63 5.21
N VAL A 432 -9.63 1.46 5.56
CA VAL A 432 -9.01 0.13 5.55
C VAL A 432 -9.66 -0.81 6.57
N ILE A 433 -10.00 -0.30 7.76
CA ILE A 433 -10.72 -1.09 8.78
C ILE A 433 -12.12 -1.49 8.27
N THR A 434 -12.81 -0.59 7.57
CA THR A 434 -14.10 -0.90 6.95
C THR A 434 -13.95 -1.96 5.87
N TYR A 435 -12.96 -1.88 5.00
CA TYR A 435 -12.73 -2.91 3.98
C TYR A 435 -12.36 -4.27 4.58
N GLN A 436 -11.49 -4.31 5.61
CA GLN A 436 -11.20 -5.55 6.34
C GLN A 436 -12.47 -6.14 6.95
N THR A 437 -13.33 -5.31 7.52
CA THR A 437 -14.61 -5.75 8.08
C THR A 437 -15.53 -6.33 7.00
N ILE A 438 -15.63 -5.67 5.84
CA ILE A 438 -16.42 -6.17 4.71
C ILE A 438 -15.88 -7.51 4.23
N VAL A 439 -14.56 -7.66 4.06
CA VAL A 439 -13.94 -8.93 3.64
C VAL A 439 -14.22 -10.03 4.65
N ASN A 440 -14.04 -9.75 5.94
CA ASN A 440 -14.24 -10.74 7.00
C ASN A 440 -15.72 -11.13 7.18
N VAL A 441 -16.67 -10.21 7.00
CA VAL A 441 -18.11 -10.47 7.13
C VAL A 441 -18.68 -11.13 5.89
N THR A 442 -18.31 -10.67 4.70
CA THR A 442 -18.80 -11.25 3.43
C THR A 442 -18.10 -12.56 3.07
N GLY A 443 -16.90 -12.78 3.60
CA GLY A 443 -16.02 -13.87 3.20
C GLY A 443 -15.46 -13.73 1.78
N ASN A 444 -15.67 -12.57 1.12
CA ASN A 444 -15.24 -12.37 -0.25
C ASN A 444 -13.76 -11.95 -0.33
N GLN A 445 -12.90 -12.95 -0.59
CA GLN A 445 -11.46 -12.77 -0.75
C GLN A 445 -11.05 -12.14 -2.09
N ASP A 446 -11.98 -11.79 -2.98
CA ASP A 446 -11.70 -11.15 -4.27
C ASP A 446 -11.69 -9.60 -4.18
N ILE A 447 -11.99 -9.04 -3.00
CA ILE A 447 -12.03 -7.58 -2.78
C ILE A 447 -10.62 -6.98 -2.68
N CYS A 448 -9.71 -7.65 -1.97
CA CYS A 448 -8.35 -7.19 -1.73
C CYS A 448 -7.34 -8.11 -2.45
N TYR A 449 -6.35 -7.50 -3.10
CA TYR A 449 -5.43 -8.17 -4.02
C TYR A 449 -4.11 -8.54 -3.32
N TYR A 450 -4.14 -9.59 -2.49
CA TYR A 450 -2.97 -10.04 -1.74
C TYR A 450 -2.09 -11.01 -2.52
N ASN A 451 -0.82 -11.08 -2.11
CA ASN A 451 -0.03 -12.29 -2.25
C ASN A 451 -0.54 -13.36 -1.26
N PHE A 452 -1.59 -14.10 -1.61
CA PHE A 452 -2.23 -15.08 -0.72
C PHE A 452 -1.31 -16.22 -0.26
N LEU A 453 -0.19 -16.45 -0.95
CA LEU A 453 0.80 -17.45 -0.53
C LEU A 453 1.67 -16.96 0.64
N CYS A 454 1.76 -15.64 0.86
CA CYS A 454 2.56 -15.03 1.93
C CYS A 454 1.75 -14.06 2.83
N ALA A 455 0.43 -13.96 2.63
CA ALA A 455 -0.42 -13.12 3.47
C ALA A 455 -0.67 -13.78 4.83
N HIS A 456 -0.26 -13.11 5.90
CA HIS A 456 -0.33 -13.65 7.25
C HIS A 456 -1.31 -12.87 8.12
N PRO A 457 -2.46 -13.47 8.50
CA PRO A 457 -3.47 -12.76 9.27
C PRO A 457 -3.13 -12.65 10.75
N TRP A 458 -3.40 -11.49 11.36
CA TRP A 458 -3.33 -11.29 12.80
C TRP A 458 -4.53 -10.49 13.29
N GLY A 459 -5.39 -11.12 14.10
CA GLY A 459 -6.63 -10.51 14.57
C GLY A 459 -7.59 -10.21 13.41
N VAL A 460 -7.92 -8.93 13.19
CA VAL A 460 -8.85 -8.49 12.13
C VAL A 460 -8.12 -8.22 10.80
N LEU A 461 -6.79 -8.16 10.83
CA LEU A 461 -5.95 -7.75 9.70
C LEU A 461 -5.50 -8.98 8.91
N SER A 462 -5.78 -8.99 7.60
CA SER A 462 -5.48 -10.13 6.72
C SER A 462 -4.00 -10.27 6.34
N ALA A 463 -3.25 -9.16 6.30
CA ALA A 463 -1.85 -9.09 5.88
C ALA A 463 -0.99 -8.31 6.89
N PHE A 464 -0.73 -8.93 8.04
CA PHE A 464 0.05 -8.32 9.13
C PHE A 464 1.54 -8.18 8.80
N ASN A 465 2.07 -9.07 7.95
CA ASN A 465 3.45 -8.99 7.45
C ASN A 465 3.76 -7.64 6.79
N ASN A 466 2.84 -7.12 5.99
CA ASN A 466 2.97 -5.81 5.34
C ASN A 466 2.96 -4.61 6.30
N ILE A 467 2.31 -4.73 7.47
CA ILE A 467 2.39 -3.70 8.52
C ILE A 467 3.77 -3.75 9.17
N LEU A 468 4.24 -4.96 9.47
CA LEU A 468 5.53 -5.15 10.12
C LEU A 468 6.70 -4.73 9.22
N SER A 469 6.61 -4.96 7.91
CA SER A 469 7.62 -4.54 6.95
C SER A 469 7.72 -3.01 6.82
N ASN A 470 6.59 -2.32 6.91
CA ASN A 470 6.53 -0.85 6.86
C ASN A 470 6.93 -0.14 8.17
N LEU A 471 7.06 -0.86 9.28
CA LEU A 471 7.53 -0.32 10.56
C LEU A 471 8.91 0.35 10.45
N GLY A 472 9.74 -0.06 9.48
CA GLY A 472 11.04 0.54 9.21
C GLY A 472 10.98 2.03 8.88
N HIS A 473 10.02 2.44 8.04
CA HIS A 473 9.82 3.86 7.69
C HIS A 473 9.49 4.70 8.92
N MET A 474 8.68 4.15 9.84
CA MET A 474 8.32 4.79 11.10
C MET A 474 9.51 4.97 12.04
N LEU A 475 10.26 3.88 12.28
CA LEU A 475 11.39 3.89 13.20
C LEU A 475 12.55 4.73 12.65
N LEU A 476 12.93 4.56 11.38
CA LEU A 476 14.01 5.34 10.78
C LEU A 476 13.64 6.82 10.60
N GLY A 477 12.37 7.13 10.31
CA GLY A 477 11.86 8.50 10.31
C GLY A 477 11.96 9.17 11.68
N CYS A 478 11.57 8.45 12.74
CA CYS A 478 11.73 8.93 14.12
C CYS A 478 13.22 9.13 14.48
N LEU A 479 14.10 8.19 14.13
CA LEU A 479 15.54 8.33 14.32
C LEU A 479 16.10 9.56 13.60
N PHE A 480 15.68 9.80 12.35
CA PHE A 480 16.07 10.98 11.60
C PHE A 480 15.64 12.28 12.30
N LEU A 481 14.39 12.34 12.80
CA LEU A 481 13.91 13.48 13.59
C LEU A 481 14.75 13.71 14.85
N LEU A 482 15.16 12.66 15.55
CA LEU A 482 16.05 12.78 16.71
C LEU A 482 17.44 13.33 16.34
N ILE A 483 17.99 12.92 15.19
CA ILE A 483 19.27 13.45 14.67
C ILE A 483 19.13 14.94 14.32
N VAL A 484 18.04 15.31 13.63
CA VAL A 484 17.73 16.70 13.27
C VAL A 484 17.52 17.54 14.53
N LEU A 485 16.77 17.04 15.52
CA LEU A 485 16.53 17.70 16.80
C LEU A 485 17.83 17.97 17.55
N ARG A 486 18.72 16.97 17.62
CA ARG A 486 20.04 17.14 18.24
C ARG A 486 20.84 18.24 17.54
N ARG A 487 20.86 18.26 16.21
CA ARG A 487 21.57 19.29 15.42
C ARG A 487 20.94 20.69 15.62
N ASP A 488 19.61 20.78 15.66
CA ASP A 488 18.88 22.03 15.90
C ASP A 488 19.21 22.61 17.29
N ILE A 489 19.16 21.79 18.35
CA ILE A 489 19.51 22.21 19.71
C ILE A 489 20.96 22.72 19.78
N LEU A 490 21.92 21.98 19.20
CA LEU A 490 23.32 22.39 19.19
C LEU A 490 23.52 23.70 18.43
N HIS A 491 22.87 23.85 17.28
CA HIS A 491 22.93 25.09 16.51
C HIS A 491 22.32 26.26 17.26
N ARG A 492 21.15 26.11 17.88
CA ARG A 492 20.52 27.18 18.68
C ARG A 492 21.38 27.63 19.84
N ARG A 493 22.05 26.71 20.54
CA ARG A 493 23.00 27.06 21.61
C ARG A 493 24.18 27.88 21.09
N ALA A 494 24.73 27.52 19.94
CA ALA A 494 25.80 28.29 19.30
C ALA A 494 25.33 29.71 18.91
N LEU A 495 24.07 29.84 18.50
CA LEU A 495 23.46 31.14 18.19
C LEU A 495 23.22 32.01 19.42
N GLU A 496 22.74 31.41 20.52
CA GLU A 496 22.58 32.10 21.80
C GLU A 496 23.93 32.58 22.35
N ALA A 497 24.98 31.78 22.15
CA ALA A 497 26.37 32.15 22.47
C ALA A 497 26.98 33.20 21.51
N LYS A 498 26.24 33.68 20.50
CA LYS A 498 26.70 34.61 19.45
C LYS A 498 28.00 34.14 18.78
N ASP A 499 28.12 32.84 18.55
CA ASP A 499 29.29 32.27 17.88
C ASP A 499 29.40 32.79 16.43
N ILE A 500 30.59 33.31 16.08
CA ILE A 500 30.89 33.90 14.77
C ILE A 500 30.69 32.86 13.67
N PHE A 501 31.04 31.59 13.93
CA PHE A 501 30.86 30.50 12.96
C PHE A 501 29.38 30.27 12.61
N ALA A 502 28.48 30.42 13.57
CA ALA A 502 27.05 30.20 13.33
C ALA A 502 26.36 31.40 12.66
N MET A 503 26.95 32.60 12.76
CA MET A 503 26.39 33.82 12.19
C MET A 503 26.88 34.10 10.76
N GLU A 504 28.16 33.88 10.47
CA GLU A 504 28.81 34.36 9.22
C GLU A 504 29.45 33.26 8.36
N TYR A 505 29.61 32.04 8.90
CA TYR A 505 30.23 30.92 8.21
C TYR A 505 29.19 29.86 7.82
N GLY A 506 29.57 29.02 6.86
CA GLY A 506 28.79 27.91 6.36
C GLY A 506 27.45 28.27 5.75
N ILE A 507 26.72 27.23 5.35
CA ILE A 507 25.37 27.40 4.80
C ILE A 507 24.40 27.76 5.93
N PRO A 508 23.54 28.78 5.78
CA PRO A 508 22.49 29.08 6.74
C PRO A 508 21.64 27.84 7.06
N LYS A 509 21.69 27.39 8.32
CA LYS A 509 21.03 26.16 8.75
C LYS A 509 19.58 26.44 9.12
N HIS A 510 18.67 25.76 8.43
CA HIS A 510 17.24 25.76 8.75
C HIS A 510 16.71 24.33 8.80
N PHE A 511 16.16 23.95 9.94
CA PHE A 511 15.77 22.56 10.21
C PHE A 511 14.30 22.25 9.87
N GLY A 512 13.46 23.26 9.60
CA GLY A 512 12.01 23.06 9.36
C GLY A 512 11.67 22.10 8.22
N LEU A 513 12.37 22.19 7.09
CA LEU A 513 12.21 21.24 5.96
C LEU A 513 12.68 19.83 6.32
N PHE A 514 13.76 19.68 7.09
CA PHE A 514 14.22 18.36 7.55
C PHE A 514 13.22 17.72 8.52
N TYR A 515 12.63 18.50 9.43
CA TYR A 515 11.53 17.99 10.25
C TYR A 515 10.34 17.57 9.39
N ALA A 516 10.00 18.35 8.36
CA ALA A 516 8.92 17.99 7.45
C ALA A 516 9.20 16.68 6.68
N MET A 517 10.43 16.49 6.20
CA MET A 517 10.86 15.24 5.54
C MET A 517 10.78 14.03 6.49
N GLY A 518 11.22 14.17 7.74
CA GLY A 518 11.15 13.09 8.73
C GLY A 518 9.71 12.69 9.08
N ILE A 519 8.81 13.68 9.24
CA ILE A 519 7.37 13.43 9.44
C ILE A 519 6.75 12.80 8.20
N ALA A 520 7.10 13.26 6.99
CA ALA A 520 6.60 12.67 5.75
C ALA A 520 7.00 11.19 5.61
N LEU A 521 8.25 10.83 5.94
CA LEU A 521 8.71 9.44 5.96
C LEU A 521 7.97 8.58 7.00
N MET A 522 7.66 9.16 8.15
CA MET A 522 6.84 8.50 9.15
C MET A 522 5.41 8.25 8.61
N THR A 523 4.76 9.29 8.09
CA THR A 523 3.40 9.18 7.55
C THR A 523 3.32 8.21 6.36
N GLU A 524 4.34 8.19 5.50
CA GLU A 524 4.49 7.20 4.44
C GLU A 524 4.41 5.77 4.99
N GLY A 525 5.14 5.45 6.07
CA GLY A 525 5.07 4.13 6.70
C GLY A 525 3.67 3.73 7.18
N VAL A 526 2.89 4.69 7.68
CA VAL A 526 1.49 4.44 8.10
C VAL A 526 0.60 4.19 6.89
N LEU A 527 0.70 5.03 5.86
CA LEU A 527 -0.18 4.97 4.70
C LEU A 527 0.13 3.77 3.80
N SER A 528 1.41 3.45 3.63
CA SER A 528 1.88 2.25 2.93
C SER A 528 1.36 0.98 3.61
N ALA A 529 1.48 0.90 4.94
CA ALA A 529 0.90 -0.20 5.71
C ALA A 529 -0.62 -0.30 5.51
N CYS A 530 -1.35 0.82 5.55
CA CYS A 530 -2.80 0.84 5.34
C CYS A 530 -3.19 0.38 3.92
N TYR A 531 -2.43 0.77 2.89
CA TYR A 531 -2.66 0.30 1.53
C TYR A 531 -2.48 -1.22 1.42
N HIS A 532 -1.34 -1.74 1.88
CA HIS A 532 -1.00 -3.15 1.73
C HIS A 532 -1.82 -4.09 2.62
N VAL A 533 -2.49 -3.57 3.66
CA VAL A 533 -3.47 -4.33 4.44
C VAL A 533 -4.71 -4.69 3.61
N CYS A 534 -5.12 -3.89 2.62
CA CYS A 534 -6.13 -4.26 1.63
C CYS A 534 -5.88 -3.49 0.32
N PRO A 535 -4.99 -4.01 -0.54
CA PRO A 535 -4.67 -3.34 -1.80
C PRO A 535 -5.85 -3.50 -2.76
N ASN A 536 -6.35 -2.37 -3.25
CA ASN A 536 -7.41 -2.32 -4.26
C ASN A 536 -7.28 -1.06 -5.14
N TYR A 537 -8.06 -1.00 -6.21
CA TYR A 537 -8.10 0.13 -7.16
C TYR A 537 -8.54 1.46 -6.54
N SER A 538 -9.30 1.47 -5.45
CA SER A 538 -9.74 2.69 -4.77
C SER A 538 -8.69 3.25 -3.79
N ASN A 539 -7.73 2.42 -3.37
CA ASN A 539 -6.82 2.70 -2.26
C ASN A 539 -5.37 2.96 -2.70
N PHE A 540 -5.03 2.77 -3.98
CA PHE A 540 -3.66 2.90 -4.51
C PHE A 540 -2.98 4.25 -4.19
N GLN A 541 -3.78 5.30 -3.99
CA GLN A 541 -3.29 6.65 -3.74
C GLN A 541 -2.68 6.82 -2.36
N PHE A 542 -3.00 5.95 -1.40
CA PHE A 542 -2.59 6.13 -0.01
C PHE A 542 -1.07 6.11 0.14
N ASP A 543 -0.43 5.13 -0.49
CA ASP A 543 1.02 4.96 -0.52
C ASP A 543 1.69 6.04 -1.39
N THR A 544 1.30 6.11 -2.67
CA THR A 544 1.98 6.97 -3.66
C THR A 544 1.96 8.48 -3.33
N SER A 545 0.92 8.97 -2.64
CA SER A 545 0.79 10.42 -2.37
C SER A 545 1.92 10.98 -1.52
N PHE A 546 2.36 10.26 -0.49
CA PHE A 546 3.44 10.72 0.39
C PHE A 546 4.81 10.44 -0.22
N MET A 547 4.96 9.45 -1.11
CA MET A 547 6.14 9.32 -1.97
C MET A 547 6.38 10.59 -2.81
N TYR A 548 5.34 11.17 -3.40
CA TYR A 548 5.45 12.45 -4.14
C TYR A 548 5.86 13.60 -3.24
N ILE A 549 5.26 13.70 -2.05
CA ILE A 549 5.58 14.75 -1.09
C ILE A 549 7.04 14.61 -0.64
N ILE A 550 7.52 13.40 -0.33
CA ILE A 550 8.91 13.14 0.03
C ILE A 550 9.85 13.56 -1.10
N ALA A 551 9.59 13.14 -2.34
CA ALA A 551 10.41 13.50 -3.49
C ALA A 551 10.43 15.02 -3.72
N GLY A 552 9.28 15.67 -3.62
CA GLY A 552 9.12 17.12 -3.73
C GLY A 552 9.85 17.89 -2.63
N LEU A 553 9.72 17.48 -1.37
CA LEU A 553 10.44 18.07 -0.24
C LEU A 553 11.96 17.87 -0.38
N CYS A 554 12.42 16.73 -0.89
CA CYS A 554 13.85 16.51 -1.19
C CYS A 554 14.35 17.47 -2.28
N MET A 555 13.58 17.67 -3.36
CA MET A 555 13.94 18.62 -4.42
C MET A 555 13.97 20.06 -3.90
N LEU A 556 12.96 20.47 -3.13
CA LEU A 556 12.93 21.79 -2.48
C LEU A 556 14.13 21.96 -1.54
N LYS A 557 14.48 20.91 -0.79
CA LYS A 557 15.61 20.97 0.14
C LYS A 557 16.96 21.09 -0.58
N LEU A 558 17.16 20.37 -1.68
CA LEU A 558 18.34 20.51 -2.54
C LEU A 558 18.46 21.95 -3.06
N TYR A 559 17.36 22.50 -3.57
CA TYR A 559 17.33 23.86 -4.10
C TYR A 559 17.62 24.93 -3.04
N GLN A 560 16.98 24.81 -1.89
CA GLN A 560 17.15 25.70 -0.74
C GLN A 560 18.61 25.81 -0.27
N THR A 561 19.39 24.73 -0.40
CA THR A 561 20.73 24.65 0.20
C THR A 561 21.70 25.67 -0.38
N ARG A 562 21.54 26.06 -1.66
CA ARG A 562 22.32 27.13 -2.30
C ARG A 562 21.51 28.41 -2.58
N HIS A 563 20.21 28.38 -2.31
CA HIS A 563 19.28 29.49 -2.54
C HIS A 563 18.41 29.78 -1.30
N PRO A 564 19.00 30.19 -0.15
CA PRO A 564 18.24 30.32 1.10
C PRO A 564 17.13 31.38 1.04
N ASP A 565 17.35 32.47 0.31
CA ASP A 565 16.40 33.60 0.23
C ASP A 565 15.34 33.46 -0.90
N ILE A 566 15.59 32.64 -1.92
CA ILE A 566 14.70 32.46 -3.09
C ILE A 566 13.91 31.16 -2.96
N ASN A 567 13.31 30.91 -1.79
CA ASN A 567 12.55 29.69 -1.56
C ASN A 567 11.04 29.86 -1.75
N ALA A 568 10.39 28.83 -2.29
CA ALA A 568 8.94 28.74 -2.41
C ALA A 568 8.27 28.84 -1.04
N SER A 569 7.12 29.54 -0.97
CA SER A 569 6.30 29.53 0.24
C SER A 569 5.77 28.12 0.49
N ALA A 570 5.58 27.77 1.76
CA ALA A 570 5.07 26.45 2.15
C ALA A 570 3.71 26.16 1.49
N TYR A 571 2.83 27.17 1.47
CA TYR A 571 1.52 27.04 0.85
C TYR A 571 1.61 26.79 -0.66
N ALA A 572 2.48 27.52 -1.39
CA ALA A 572 2.67 27.30 -2.81
C ALA A 572 3.21 25.88 -3.11
N ALA A 573 4.16 25.40 -2.30
CA ALA A 573 4.69 24.04 -2.44
C ALA A 573 3.61 22.97 -2.21
N TYR A 574 2.85 23.05 -1.12
CA TYR A 574 1.79 22.07 -0.83
C TYR A 574 0.61 22.15 -1.80
N ILE A 575 0.25 23.34 -2.30
CA ILE A 575 -0.75 23.49 -3.37
C ILE A 575 -0.24 22.82 -4.66
N SER A 576 1.03 22.98 -5.00
CA SER A 576 1.64 22.28 -6.14
C SER A 576 1.57 20.76 -5.98
N PHE A 577 1.90 20.23 -4.80
CA PHE A 577 1.75 18.80 -4.52
C PHE A 577 0.30 18.32 -4.62
N ALA A 578 -0.66 19.10 -4.09
CA ALA A 578 -2.08 18.77 -4.19
C ALA A 578 -2.58 18.74 -5.66
N LEU A 579 -2.10 19.66 -6.51
CA LEU A 579 -2.41 19.65 -7.94
C LEU A 579 -1.86 18.40 -8.64
N VAL A 580 -0.62 18.00 -8.32
CA VAL A 580 0.01 16.78 -8.86
C VAL A 580 -0.74 15.53 -8.43
N ILE A 581 -1.13 15.44 -7.16
CA ILE A 581 -1.94 14.33 -6.64
C ILE A 581 -3.30 14.30 -7.36
N THR A 582 -3.96 15.45 -7.51
CA THR A 582 -5.24 15.56 -8.23
C THR A 582 -5.13 15.10 -9.69
N LEU A 583 -4.09 15.55 -10.41
CA LEU A 583 -3.79 15.09 -11.77
C LEU A 583 -3.55 13.58 -11.83
N THR A 584 -2.92 13.00 -10.80
CA THR A 584 -2.73 11.55 -10.68
C THR A 584 -4.05 10.81 -10.58
N VAL A 585 -4.98 11.29 -9.73
CA VAL A 585 -6.32 10.71 -9.60
C VAL A 585 -7.07 10.77 -10.94
N LEU A 586 -7.04 11.93 -11.59
CA LEU A 586 -7.66 12.12 -12.90
C LEU A 586 -7.05 11.16 -13.94
N GLY A 587 -5.73 10.96 -13.93
CA GLY A 587 -5.06 10.03 -14.83
C GLY A 587 -5.45 8.58 -14.61
N VAL A 588 -5.65 8.13 -13.37
CA VAL A 588 -6.09 6.76 -13.11
C VAL A 588 -7.57 6.56 -13.49
N VAL A 589 -8.43 7.53 -13.19
CA VAL A 589 -9.88 7.43 -13.49
C VAL A 589 -10.16 7.55 -14.99
N PHE A 590 -9.59 8.55 -15.66
CA PHE A 590 -9.84 8.83 -17.08
C PHE A 590 -8.90 8.09 -18.03
N GLY A 591 -7.75 7.60 -17.55
CA GLY A 591 -6.81 6.81 -18.37
C GLY A 591 -7.30 5.40 -18.70
N LYS A 592 -8.35 4.92 -18.02
CA LYS A 592 -8.92 3.57 -18.20
C LYS A 592 -9.77 3.43 -19.48
N ASN A 593 -10.40 4.52 -19.91
CA ASN A 593 -11.08 4.57 -21.20
C ASN A 593 -10.04 5.03 -22.22
N ASP A 594 -10.01 4.50 -23.45
CA ASP A 594 -9.12 4.88 -24.56
C ASP A 594 -9.23 6.36 -25.02
N LEU A 595 -9.46 7.29 -24.11
CA LEU A 595 -9.39 8.73 -24.24
C LEU A 595 -7.94 9.13 -24.46
N TRP A 596 -7.46 8.90 -25.68
CA TRP A 596 -6.20 9.42 -26.20
C TRP A 596 -6.04 10.93 -25.90
N LEU A 597 -7.16 11.66 -25.86
CA LEU A 597 -7.21 13.07 -25.47
C LEU A 597 -6.60 13.37 -24.10
N PHE A 598 -6.82 12.53 -23.07
CA PHE A 598 -6.23 12.75 -21.75
C PHE A 598 -4.70 12.75 -21.84
N TRP A 599 -4.13 11.75 -22.50
CA TRP A 599 -2.68 11.61 -22.66
C TRP A 599 -2.06 12.74 -23.48
N VAL A 600 -2.75 13.23 -24.52
CA VAL A 600 -2.31 14.40 -25.31
C VAL A 600 -2.30 15.66 -24.47
N ILE A 601 -3.40 15.95 -23.77
CA ILE A 601 -3.52 17.13 -22.91
C ILE A 601 -2.48 17.09 -21.79
N PHE A 602 -2.36 15.95 -21.12
CA PHE A 602 -1.37 15.75 -20.06
C PHE A 602 0.06 15.95 -20.59
N SER A 603 0.41 15.36 -21.73
CA SER A 603 1.74 15.50 -22.32
C SER A 603 2.06 16.95 -22.69
N ALA A 604 1.08 17.68 -23.25
CA ALA A 604 1.23 19.11 -23.53
C ALA A 604 1.44 19.92 -22.26
N ILE A 605 0.63 19.70 -21.22
CA ILE A 605 0.80 20.35 -19.91
C ILE A 605 2.16 20.02 -19.30
N HIS A 606 2.60 18.76 -19.37
CA HIS A 606 3.88 18.32 -18.82
C HIS A 606 5.08 18.98 -19.52
N ILE A 607 5.06 19.06 -20.85
CA ILE A 607 6.10 19.75 -21.64
C ILE A 607 6.10 21.25 -21.34
N LEU A 608 4.93 21.90 -21.31
CA LEU A 608 4.83 23.32 -21.01
C LEU A 608 5.26 23.64 -19.57
N ALA A 609 4.86 22.83 -18.60
CA ALA A 609 5.23 22.99 -17.20
C ALA A 609 6.73 22.77 -16.97
N SER A 610 7.33 21.74 -17.59
CA SER A 610 8.78 21.50 -17.51
C SER A 610 9.59 22.63 -18.15
N LEU A 611 9.15 23.18 -19.29
CA LEU A 611 9.74 24.36 -19.92
C LEU A 611 9.59 25.62 -19.06
N ALA A 612 8.40 25.86 -18.49
CA ALA A 612 8.14 27.00 -17.62
C ALA A 612 9.00 26.94 -16.35
N LEU A 613 9.07 25.77 -15.69
CA LEU A 613 9.91 25.54 -14.52
C LEU A 613 11.39 25.71 -14.87
N SER A 614 11.84 25.18 -16.00
CA SER A 614 13.22 25.35 -16.47
C SER A 614 13.57 26.81 -16.72
N THR A 615 12.65 27.57 -17.32
CA THR A 615 12.80 29.01 -17.55
C THR A 615 12.87 29.76 -16.22
N GLN A 616 12.00 29.42 -15.25
CA GLN A 616 12.04 30.01 -13.92
C GLN A 616 13.35 29.68 -13.19
N ILE A 617 13.86 28.43 -13.26
CA ILE A 617 15.13 28.04 -12.63
C ILE A 617 16.32 28.75 -13.29
N TYR A 618 16.38 28.81 -14.63
CA TYR A 618 17.48 29.47 -15.35
C TYR A 618 17.61 30.95 -14.98
N TYR A 619 16.47 31.64 -14.90
CA TYR A 619 16.42 33.05 -14.52
C TYR A 619 16.25 33.27 -13.01
N MET A 620 16.38 32.25 -12.15
CA MET A 620 16.23 32.35 -10.69
C MET A 620 14.92 33.05 -10.24
N GLY A 621 13.80 32.74 -10.90
CA GLY A 621 12.48 33.31 -10.59
C GLY A 621 12.28 34.76 -11.04
N ARG A 622 13.20 35.32 -11.84
CA ARG A 622 13.12 36.70 -12.38
C ARG A 622 12.07 36.88 -13.49
N PHE A 623 11.55 35.79 -14.06
CA PHE A 623 10.55 35.84 -15.14
C PHE A 623 9.13 35.84 -14.55
N LYS A 624 8.56 37.03 -14.31
CA LYS A 624 7.13 37.19 -13.99
C LYS A 624 6.32 37.02 -15.28
N ILE A 625 5.41 36.06 -15.29
CA ILE A 625 4.38 35.93 -16.31
C ILE A 625 3.24 36.85 -15.86
N ASP A 626 3.26 38.11 -16.28
CA ASP A 626 2.11 39.00 -16.05
C ASP A 626 0.97 38.52 -16.96
N VAL A 627 -0.08 37.98 -16.33
CA VAL A 627 -1.26 37.35 -16.98
C VAL A 627 -2.16 38.39 -17.68
N SER A 628 -1.80 39.67 -17.67
CA SER A 628 -2.67 40.75 -18.15
C SER A 628 -2.55 41.09 -19.64
N ASP A 629 -1.54 40.60 -20.37
CA ASP A 629 -1.40 40.87 -21.80
C ASP A 629 -1.38 39.58 -22.63
N THR A 630 -2.38 39.47 -23.51
CA THR A 630 -2.63 38.41 -24.51
C THR A 630 -1.39 37.65 -25.03
N ASP A 631 -1.57 36.33 -25.21
CA ASP A 631 -0.59 35.26 -25.54
C ASP A 631 0.46 35.54 -26.63
N LEU A 632 0.32 36.61 -27.44
CA LEU A 632 1.26 37.00 -28.50
C LEU A 632 2.52 37.71 -27.96
N GLY A 633 2.47 38.27 -26.75
CA GLY A 633 3.62 38.95 -26.12
C GLY A 633 4.70 37.97 -25.61
N ILE A 634 4.31 36.76 -25.18
CA ILE A 634 5.18 35.74 -24.61
C ILE A 634 6.14 35.19 -25.67
N PHE A 635 5.61 34.82 -26.83
CA PHE A 635 6.42 34.35 -27.96
C PHE A 635 7.29 35.45 -28.54
N ARG A 636 6.82 36.70 -28.57
CA ARG A 636 7.60 37.83 -29.09
C ARG A 636 8.76 38.21 -28.16
N ARG A 637 8.57 38.17 -26.83
CA ARG A 637 9.66 38.38 -25.84
C ARG A 637 10.64 37.21 -25.79
N ALA A 638 10.15 35.97 -25.81
CA ALA A 638 11.00 34.78 -25.86
C ALA A 638 11.80 34.71 -27.17
N ALA A 639 11.17 34.99 -28.32
CA ALA A 639 11.84 35.07 -29.61
C ALA A 639 12.81 36.26 -29.69
N MET A 640 12.50 37.40 -29.06
CA MET A 640 13.42 38.54 -29.01
C MET A 640 14.64 38.24 -28.15
N VAL A 641 14.48 37.62 -26.98
CA VAL A 641 15.60 37.16 -26.12
C VAL A 641 16.44 36.09 -26.83
N PHE A 642 15.81 35.14 -27.52
CA PHE A 642 16.51 34.12 -28.31
C PHE A 642 17.22 34.74 -29.53
N TYR A 643 16.62 35.72 -30.19
CA TYR A 643 17.20 36.42 -31.34
C TYR A 643 18.37 37.33 -30.92
N THR A 644 18.29 38.03 -29.78
CA THR A 644 19.39 38.84 -29.26
C THR A 644 20.53 37.99 -28.69
N ASP A 645 20.24 36.93 -27.93
CA ASP A 645 21.25 36.11 -27.25
C ASP A 645 21.87 35.00 -28.12
N CYS A 646 21.17 34.49 -29.15
CA CYS A 646 21.73 33.46 -30.06
C CYS A 646 22.15 33.97 -31.44
N ILE A 647 21.48 35.01 -32.00
CA ILE A 647 21.70 35.43 -33.39
C ILE A 647 22.53 36.73 -33.48
N GLN A 648 22.34 37.69 -32.57
CA GLN A 648 23.03 39.00 -32.65
C GLN A 648 24.33 39.09 -31.85
N GLN A 649 24.40 38.39 -30.71
CA GLN A 649 25.62 38.24 -29.92
C GLN A 649 25.96 36.76 -29.88
N CYS A 650 26.99 36.32 -30.63
CA CYS A 650 27.58 34.98 -30.53
C CYS A 650 28.27 34.78 -29.16
N SER A 651 27.51 34.91 -28.07
CA SER A 651 27.97 34.95 -26.70
C SER A 651 27.46 33.71 -25.98
N ARG A 652 28.38 33.00 -25.34
CA ARG A 652 28.12 31.85 -24.47
C ARG A 652 26.95 32.15 -23.49
N PRO A 653 25.94 31.28 -23.33
CA PRO A 653 24.95 31.34 -22.25
C PRO A 653 25.52 31.85 -20.92
N LEU A 654 24.82 32.80 -20.31
CA LEU A 654 25.23 33.51 -19.09
C LEU A 654 25.57 32.55 -17.94
N TYR A 655 24.85 31.43 -17.82
CA TYR A 655 25.11 30.36 -16.85
C TYR A 655 25.16 28.98 -17.55
N MET A 656 26.34 28.63 -18.08
CA MET A 656 26.56 27.39 -18.82
C MET A 656 26.17 26.12 -18.07
N ASP A 657 26.62 26.00 -16.82
CA ASP A 657 26.43 24.76 -16.05
C ASP A 657 24.93 24.50 -15.77
N ARG A 658 24.17 25.56 -15.45
CA ARG A 658 22.70 25.48 -15.30
C ARG A 658 21.99 25.17 -16.61
N MET A 659 22.44 25.76 -17.71
CA MET A 659 21.84 25.49 -19.03
C MET A 659 21.99 24.01 -19.42
N VAL A 660 23.16 23.41 -19.18
CA VAL A 660 23.39 21.98 -19.45
C VAL A 660 22.45 21.10 -18.63
N LEU A 661 22.31 21.36 -17.33
CA LEU A 661 21.37 20.63 -16.48
C LEU A 661 19.94 20.71 -16.99
N LEU A 662 19.47 21.91 -17.32
CA LEU A 662 18.10 22.14 -17.77
C LEU A 662 17.84 21.51 -19.14
N ILE A 663 18.81 21.52 -20.06
CA ILE A 663 18.69 20.81 -21.34
C ILE A 663 18.55 19.30 -21.10
N VAL A 664 19.45 18.70 -20.30
CA VAL A 664 19.37 17.26 -19.98
C VAL A 664 18.05 16.93 -19.28
N GLY A 665 17.63 17.74 -18.32
CA GLY A 665 16.35 17.58 -17.61
C GLY A 665 15.13 17.66 -18.53
N ASN A 666 15.09 18.63 -19.45
CA ASN A 666 14.00 18.72 -20.42
C ASN A 666 14.00 17.52 -21.38
N LEU A 667 15.15 17.07 -21.88
CA LEU A 667 15.24 15.88 -22.74
C LEU A 667 14.69 14.63 -22.04
N VAL A 668 15.03 14.44 -20.76
CA VAL A 668 14.51 13.33 -19.96
C VAL A 668 13.00 13.45 -19.77
N ASN A 669 12.48 14.62 -19.37
CA ASN A 669 11.03 14.82 -19.19
C ASN A 669 10.25 14.67 -20.51
N TRP A 670 10.78 15.13 -21.64
CA TRP A 670 10.16 14.93 -22.96
C TRP A 670 10.17 13.45 -23.37
N SER A 671 11.21 12.70 -22.99
CA SER A 671 11.26 11.26 -23.19
C SER A 671 10.15 10.54 -22.40
N PHE A 672 9.90 10.96 -21.15
CA PHE A 672 8.76 10.46 -20.37
C PHE A 672 7.42 10.81 -21.01
N ALA A 673 7.22 12.06 -21.44
CA ALA A 673 5.99 12.48 -22.12
C ALA A 673 5.73 11.64 -23.39
N LEU A 674 6.76 11.40 -24.20
CA LEU A 674 6.67 10.56 -25.38
C LEU A 674 6.35 9.09 -25.03
N PHE A 675 7.02 8.54 -24.01
CA PHE A 675 6.74 7.20 -23.51
C PHE A 675 5.29 7.06 -23.04
N GLY A 676 4.77 8.03 -22.28
CA GLY A 676 3.38 8.06 -21.82
C GLY A 676 2.38 8.10 -22.99
N LEU A 677 2.66 8.89 -24.02
CA LEU A 677 1.80 9.01 -25.20
C LEU A 677 1.74 7.72 -26.03
N ILE A 678 2.86 6.98 -26.12
CA ILE A 678 2.95 5.73 -26.89
C ILE A 678 2.36 4.55 -26.11
N TYR A 679 2.85 4.30 -24.90
CA TYR A 679 2.55 3.08 -24.15
C TYR A 679 1.29 3.18 -23.28
N ARG A 680 0.88 4.39 -22.89
CA ARG A 680 -0.33 4.68 -22.10
C ARG A 680 -0.49 3.71 -20.90
N PRO A 681 0.47 3.69 -19.96
CA PRO A 681 0.44 2.75 -18.83
C PRO A 681 -0.82 2.92 -17.98
N ARG A 682 -1.40 1.81 -17.52
CA ARG A 682 -2.60 1.80 -16.67
C ARG A 682 -2.31 2.33 -15.26
N ASP A 683 -1.16 1.97 -14.69
CA ASP A 683 -0.66 2.58 -13.46
C ASP A 683 -0.02 3.95 -13.72
N PHE A 684 -0.90 4.96 -13.85
CA PHE A 684 -0.49 6.36 -14.01
C PHE A 684 0.26 6.91 -12.78
N ALA A 685 0.01 6.35 -11.58
CA ALA A 685 0.66 6.77 -10.34
C ALA A 685 2.15 6.39 -10.35
N SER A 686 2.48 5.13 -10.62
CA SER A 686 3.89 4.71 -10.74
C SER A 686 4.62 5.45 -11.86
N TYR A 687 3.93 5.75 -12.96
CA TYR A 687 4.48 6.59 -14.05
C TYR A 687 4.86 8.00 -13.56
N MET A 688 3.95 8.68 -12.86
CA MET A 688 4.21 10.02 -12.28
C MET A 688 5.35 9.98 -11.24
N LEU A 689 5.41 8.92 -10.43
CA LEU A 689 6.48 8.74 -9.46
C LEU A 689 7.85 8.64 -10.14
N GLY A 690 7.92 7.88 -11.25
CA GLY A 690 9.13 7.74 -12.05
C GLY A 690 9.69 9.10 -12.51
N ILE A 691 8.82 10.02 -12.93
CA ILE A 691 9.19 11.39 -13.31
C ILE A 691 9.80 12.15 -12.13
N PHE A 692 9.16 12.12 -10.96
CA PHE A 692 9.64 12.81 -9.75
C PHE A 692 11.00 12.29 -9.30
N ILE A 693 11.16 10.97 -9.21
CA ILE A 693 12.40 10.33 -8.78
C ILE A 693 13.53 10.59 -9.78
N CYS A 694 13.26 10.49 -11.10
CA CYS A 694 14.28 10.74 -12.11
C CYS A 694 14.78 12.19 -12.06
N ASN A 695 13.88 13.17 -11.92
CA ASN A 695 14.26 14.58 -11.76
C ASN A 695 15.03 14.83 -10.45
N LEU A 696 14.63 14.20 -9.34
CA LEU A 696 15.35 14.29 -8.07
C LEU A 696 16.77 13.73 -8.19
N LEU A 697 16.94 12.57 -8.81
CA LEU A 697 18.25 11.95 -9.01
C LEU A 697 19.14 12.77 -9.95
N LEU A 698 18.58 13.29 -11.04
CA LEU A 698 19.29 14.19 -11.94
C LEU A 698 19.79 15.44 -11.18
N TYR A 699 18.92 16.02 -10.34
CA TYR A 699 19.29 17.21 -9.59
C TYR A 699 20.34 16.92 -8.52
N LEU A 700 20.22 15.80 -7.79
CA LEU A 700 21.21 15.36 -6.82
C LEU A 700 22.57 15.10 -7.50
N ALA A 701 22.59 14.43 -8.65
CA ALA A 701 23.81 14.17 -9.40
C ALA A 701 24.48 15.47 -9.84
N PHE A 702 23.71 16.42 -10.36
CA PHE A 702 24.21 17.75 -10.70
C PHE A 702 24.81 18.47 -9.49
N TYR A 703 24.10 18.45 -8.36
CA TYR A 703 24.58 19.07 -7.14
C TYR A 703 25.95 18.52 -6.71
N VAL A 704 26.11 17.19 -6.71
CA VAL A 704 27.38 16.53 -6.38
C VAL A 704 28.48 16.87 -7.40
N ILE A 705 28.17 16.88 -8.69
CA ILE A 705 29.14 17.24 -9.75
C ILE A 705 29.61 18.69 -9.58
N MET A 706 28.70 19.63 -9.32
CA MET A 706 29.05 21.03 -9.12
C MET A 706 29.88 21.23 -7.85
N LYS A 707 29.54 20.54 -6.77
CA LYS A 707 30.34 20.51 -5.53
C LYS A 707 31.79 20.10 -5.82
N LEU A 708 31.99 19.03 -6.58
CA LEU A 708 33.32 18.55 -6.98
C LEU A 708 34.04 19.55 -7.91
N ARG A 709 33.34 20.17 -8.86
CA ARG A 709 33.93 21.20 -9.75
C ARG A 709 34.31 22.48 -9.02
N SER A 710 33.59 22.85 -7.97
CA SER A 710 33.89 23.96 -7.09
C SER A 710 35.02 23.67 -6.09
N SER A 711 35.67 22.50 -6.20
CA SER A 711 36.76 22.06 -5.30
C SER A 711 36.34 21.93 -3.83
N GLU A 712 35.05 21.74 -3.56
CA GLU A 712 34.52 21.43 -2.23
C GLU A 712 34.73 19.94 -1.92
N LYS A 713 34.95 19.60 -0.65
CA LYS A 713 35.38 18.24 -0.26
C LYS A 713 34.20 17.45 0.29
N ILE A 714 34.01 16.22 -0.20
CA ILE A 714 33.06 15.30 0.42
C ILE A 714 33.75 14.63 1.62
N LEU A 715 33.26 14.92 2.83
CA LEU A 715 33.75 14.29 4.07
C LEU A 715 33.49 12.78 4.06
N LEU A 716 34.23 12.04 4.89
CA LEU A 716 34.14 10.58 4.94
C LEU A 716 32.74 10.07 5.32
N ILE A 717 32.04 10.77 6.23
CA ILE A 717 30.69 10.40 6.67
C ILE A 717 29.67 10.52 5.52
N PRO A 718 29.49 11.68 4.85
CA PRO A 718 28.59 11.76 3.71
C PRO A 718 29.02 10.88 2.54
N LEU A 719 30.33 10.64 2.33
CA LEU A 719 30.79 9.69 1.31
C LEU A 719 30.31 8.27 1.61
N PHE A 720 30.45 7.81 2.86
CA PHE A 720 29.91 6.52 3.31
C PHE A 720 28.39 6.46 3.10
N CYS A 721 27.66 7.51 3.49
CA CYS A 721 26.21 7.58 3.29
C CYS A 721 25.84 7.51 1.80
N ILE A 722 26.56 8.19 0.89
CA ILE A 722 26.29 8.15 -0.56
C ILE A 722 26.47 6.73 -1.10
N VAL A 723 27.57 6.06 -0.74
CA VAL A 723 27.84 4.68 -1.18
C VAL A 723 26.79 3.71 -0.62
N ALA A 724 26.44 3.86 0.66
CA ALA A 724 25.39 3.07 1.29
C ALA A 724 24.03 3.30 0.62
N THR A 725 23.64 4.56 0.38
CA THR A 725 22.42 4.93 -0.34
C THR A 725 22.37 4.27 -1.72
N ALA A 726 23.43 4.36 -2.52
CA ALA A 726 23.47 3.77 -3.86
C ALA A 726 23.36 2.24 -3.83
N ALA A 727 24.09 1.58 -2.94
CA ALA A 727 24.05 0.12 -2.79
C ALA A 727 22.68 -0.38 -2.34
N VAL A 728 22.09 0.27 -1.32
CA VAL A 728 20.78 -0.14 -0.78
C VAL A 728 19.66 0.17 -1.77
N TRP A 729 19.67 1.30 -2.48
CA TRP A 729 18.69 1.56 -3.54
C TRP A 729 18.79 0.56 -4.69
N ALA A 730 20.00 0.17 -5.10
CA ALA A 730 20.16 -0.85 -6.15
C ALA A 730 19.56 -2.19 -5.72
N ALA A 731 19.81 -2.62 -4.48
CA ALA A 731 19.21 -3.82 -3.91
C ALA A 731 17.69 -3.68 -3.78
N ALA A 732 17.20 -2.52 -3.34
CA ALA A 732 15.78 -2.25 -3.22
C ALA A 732 15.09 -2.37 -4.59
N LEU A 733 15.61 -1.68 -5.62
CA LEU A 733 14.99 -1.65 -6.96
C LEU A 733 14.85 -3.05 -7.57
N TYR A 734 15.78 -3.97 -7.27
CA TYR A 734 15.66 -5.37 -7.69
C TYR A 734 14.37 -6.02 -7.18
N PHE A 735 14.01 -5.81 -5.91
CA PHE A 735 12.78 -6.34 -5.32
C PHE A 735 11.54 -5.55 -5.75
N PHE A 736 11.64 -4.25 -5.97
CA PHE A 736 10.52 -3.43 -6.46
C PHE A 736 9.95 -3.91 -7.79
N PHE A 737 10.79 -4.37 -8.71
CA PHE A 737 10.33 -4.89 -10.00
C PHE A 737 9.73 -6.31 -9.95
N GLN A 738 9.74 -6.97 -8.78
CA GLN A 738 9.07 -8.25 -8.58
C GLN A 738 7.59 -8.04 -8.27
N ASN A 739 6.74 -7.99 -9.30
CA ASN A 739 5.31 -7.82 -9.14
C ASN A 739 4.65 -9.10 -8.57
N LEU A 740 4.23 -9.06 -7.30
CA LEU A 740 3.56 -10.16 -6.60
C LEU A 740 2.03 -10.10 -6.65
N SER A 741 1.44 -8.91 -6.83
CA SER A 741 0.00 -8.72 -7.00
C SER A 741 -0.27 -7.56 -7.96
N SER A 742 -1.50 -7.49 -8.50
CA SER A 742 -1.87 -6.42 -9.43
C SER A 742 -3.37 -6.21 -9.45
N TRP A 743 -3.80 -5.00 -9.10
CA TRP A 743 -5.20 -4.56 -9.17
C TRP A 743 -5.64 -4.17 -10.60
N GLU A 744 -4.73 -4.20 -11.58
CA GLU A 744 -5.04 -3.87 -12.98
C GLU A 744 -5.85 -4.96 -13.70
N GLY A 745 -5.74 -6.20 -13.23
CA GLY A 745 -6.41 -7.38 -13.77
C GLY A 745 -7.53 -7.89 -12.88
N THR A 746 -8.08 -9.06 -13.21
CA THR A 746 -9.05 -9.75 -12.35
C THR A 746 -8.38 -10.31 -11.09
N PRO A 747 -9.13 -10.57 -10.00
CA PRO A 747 -8.58 -11.22 -8.80
C PRO A 747 -7.89 -12.55 -9.11
N ALA A 748 -8.40 -13.31 -10.09
CA ALA A 748 -7.80 -14.56 -10.53
C ALA A 748 -6.44 -14.33 -11.24
N GLU A 749 -6.36 -13.36 -12.15
CA GLU A 749 -5.09 -12.99 -12.83
C GLU A 749 -4.05 -12.47 -11.85
N SER A 750 -4.46 -11.72 -10.82
CA SER A 750 -3.55 -11.29 -9.76
C SER A 750 -2.99 -12.48 -8.97
N ARG A 751 -3.82 -13.50 -8.70
CA ARG A 751 -3.41 -14.68 -7.92
C ARG A 751 -2.37 -15.55 -8.64
N GLU A 752 -2.30 -15.48 -9.96
CA GLU A 752 -1.26 -16.16 -10.75
C GLU A 752 0.15 -15.60 -10.49
N LYS A 753 0.23 -14.35 -10.04
CA LYS A 753 1.50 -13.68 -9.71
C LYS A 753 2.00 -13.99 -8.28
N ASN A 754 1.14 -14.56 -7.43
CA ASN A 754 1.47 -14.84 -6.04
C ASN A 754 2.68 -15.77 -5.93
N ARG A 755 3.57 -15.50 -4.97
CA ARG A 755 4.75 -16.32 -4.69
C ARG A 755 4.84 -16.64 -3.21
N GLU A 756 5.45 -17.78 -2.90
CA GLU A 756 5.76 -18.18 -1.53
C GLU A 756 6.66 -17.14 -0.85
N CYS A 757 6.60 -17.04 0.48
CA CYS A 757 7.49 -16.18 1.26
C CYS A 757 8.96 -16.57 1.08
N ILE A 758 9.86 -15.59 1.17
CA ILE A 758 11.31 -15.79 0.98
C ILE A 758 12.06 -15.75 2.31
N LEU A 759 11.75 -14.77 3.16
CA LEU A 759 12.48 -14.54 4.40
C LEU A 759 11.65 -14.99 5.60
N LEU A 760 12.21 -15.94 6.37
CA LEU A 760 11.61 -16.54 7.58
C LEU A 760 10.22 -17.17 7.37
N ASP A 761 9.87 -17.56 6.14
CA ASP A 761 8.51 -17.98 5.77
C ASP A 761 7.45 -16.95 6.18
N PHE A 762 7.80 -15.65 6.17
CA PHE A 762 6.95 -14.58 6.67
C PHE A 762 6.96 -13.31 5.80
N PHE A 763 8.09 -12.97 5.20
CA PHE A 763 8.22 -11.79 4.34
C PHE A 763 8.43 -12.21 2.88
N ASP A 764 7.72 -11.52 1.98
CA ASP A 764 7.88 -11.68 0.53
C ASP A 764 8.87 -10.66 -0.09
N ASP A 765 9.00 -10.67 -1.42
CA ASP A 765 9.87 -9.73 -2.15
C ASP A 765 9.49 -8.26 -1.84
N HIS A 766 8.20 -7.95 -1.74
CA HIS A 766 7.72 -6.59 -1.54
C HIS A 766 7.92 -6.11 -0.10
N ASP A 767 7.79 -7.00 0.88
CA ASP A 767 8.18 -6.74 2.26
C ASP A 767 9.68 -6.44 2.42
N ILE A 768 10.53 -7.17 1.69
CA ILE A 768 11.98 -6.90 1.66
C ILE A 768 12.25 -5.54 1.00
N TRP A 769 11.51 -5.18 -0.05
CA TRP A 769 11.56 -3.84 -0.63
C TRP A 769 11.27 -2.78 0.43
N HIS A 770 10.22 -2.92 1.26
CA HIS A 770 9.92 -1.95 2.32
C HIS A 770 11.07 -1.77 3.33
N PHE A 771 11.76 -2.85 3.71
CA PHE A 771 12.92 -2.76 4.60
C PHE A 771 14.09 -2.00 3.95
N LEU A 772 14.38 -2.31 2.69
CA LEU A 772 15.49 -1.72 1.95
C LEU A 772 15.20 -0.26 1.57
N SER A 773 13.98 0.06 1.12
CA SER A 773 13.58 1.41 0.74
C SER A 773 13.55 2.35 1.96
N ALA A 774 13.05 1.90 3.12
CA ALA A 774 13.13 2.66 4.37
C ALA A 774 14.59 3.01 4.74
N THR A 775 15.48 2.01 4.62
CA THR A 775 16.91 2.17 4.88
C THR A 775 17.57 3.12 3.87
N ALA A 776 17.23 2.99 2.60
CA ALA A 776 17.76 3.82 1.53
C ALA A 776 17.32 5.29 1.66
N LEU A 777 16.04 5.54 1.97
CA LEU A 777 15.50 6.87 2.24
C LEU A 777 16.16 7.52 3.46
N PHE A 778 16.36 6.75 4.53
CA PHE A 778 17.08 7.23 5.72
C PHE A 778 18.50 7.71 5.37
N PHE A 779 19.28 6.90 4.65
CA PHE A 779 20.61 7.33 4.20
C PHE A 779 20.55 8.49 3.22
N SER A 780 19.59 8.54 2.28
CA SER A 780 19.37 9.68 1.39
C SER A 780 19.14 10.98 2.17
N PHE A 781 18.33 10.93 3.23
CA PHE A 781 18.08 12.09 4.08
C PHE A 781 19.33 12.49 4.88
N LEU A 782 20.12 11.52 5.34
CA LEU A 782 21.41 11.79 5.97
C LEU A 782 22.41 12.41 4.99
N VAL A 783 22.44 12.00 3.73
CA VAL A 783 23.23 12.66 2.67
C VAL A 783 22.79 14.12 2.58
N LEU A 784 21.50 14.41 2.38
CA LEU A 784 21.01 15.79 2.31
C LEU A 784 21.29 16.62 3.57
N LEU A 785 21.38 15.99 4.74
CA LEU A 785 21.68 16.65 6.01
C LEU A 785 23.17 16.93 6.23
N THR A 786 24.07 16.12 5.66
CA THR A 786 25.52 16.11 5.96
C THR A 786 26.42 16.48 4.79
N LEU A 787 25.88 16.54 3.57
CA LEU A 787 26.65 16.73 2.34
C LEU A 787 27.50 18.01 2.34
N ASP A 788 27.01 19.06 3.00
CA ASP A 788 27.67 20.37 3.06
C ASP A 788 28.31 20.68 4.43
N ASP A 789 28.47 19.67 5.30
CA ASP A 789 29.15 19.84 6.60
C ASP A 789 30.64 20.27 6.43
N ASP A 790 31.25 20.10 5.24
CA ASP A 790 32.61 20.57 4.94
C ASP A 790 32.73 22.10 4.87
N LEU A 791 31.62 22.78 4.61
CA LEU A 791 31.55 24.23 4.47
C LEU A 791 31.33 24.97 5.79
N ASP A 792 31.11 24.26 6.91
CA ASP A 792 30.79 24.86 8.21
C ASP A 792 31.84 25.88 8.70
N VAL A 793 33.09 25.78 8.23
CA VAL A 793 34.21 26.69 8.56
C VAL A 793 34.60 27.63 7.42
N VAL A 794 33.85 27.64 6.31
CA VAL A 794 34.10 28.52 5.16
C VAL A 794 33.21 29.74 5.25
N ARG A 795 33.74 30.94 4.97
CA ARG A 795 32.94 32.17 4.98
C ARG A 795 31.95 32.19 3.82
N ARG A 796 30.74 32.73 4.05
CA ARG A 796 29.64 32.73 3.05
C ARG A 796 29.95 33.47 1.75
N ASP A 797 30.88 34.42 1.77
CA ASP A 797 31.34 35.18 0.60
C ASP A 797 32.27 34.36 -0.32
N GLN A 798 32.71 33.18 0.12
CA GLN A 798 33.57 32.27 -0.64
C GLN A 798 32.82 31.04 -1.16
N ILE A 799 31.56 30.86 -0.76
CA ILE A 799 30.75 29.70 -1.14
C ILE A 799 30.01 30.03 -2.44
N PRO A 800 30.31 29.36 -3.58
CA PRO A 800 29.64 29.62 -4.83
C PRO A 800 28.20 29.09 -4.85
N VAL A 801 27.34 29.79 -5.59
CA VAL A 801 25.95 29.39 -5.87
C VAL A 801 25.87 28.86 -7.30
N PHE A 802 25.32 27.67 -7.49
CA PHE A 802 25.18 27.01 -8.78
C PHE A 802 23.79 26.45 -9.01
#